data_AF-A0A6I2WY35-F1
#
_entry.id   AF-A0A6I2WY35-F1
#
_cell.length_a   1.000
_cell.length_b   1.000
_cell.length_c   1.000
_cell.angle_alpha   90.00
_cell.angle_beta   90.00
_cell.angle_gamma   90.00
#
_symmetry.space_group_name_H-M   'P 1'
#
loop_
_entity.id
_entity.type
_entity.pdbx_description
1 polymer ?
#
loop_
_entity_poly.entity_id
_entity_poly.type
_entity_poly.pdbx_seq_one_letter_code
_entity_poly.pdbx_strand_id
1 'polypeptide(L)'
;ASADAPNRVLLALRGSGQGVYVGLAEDTFVVASEPYGIVEETARFVRLDGESPAHADQPASRGQILVLDGALAGDLAGLRRIAYDGSELPIAESEVATAEVTTRDIDRGAYPHFLLKEIKEAPLSLRKTLRGKIVERDGLLRADLGTRTIPPSVMEGLRSGRIRSVRVIGQGTAAVAGQSTAVLLDELAAGRFDVRAITATELSGFHLAVDMSDMLVIAVSQSGTTTDTNRTVDLVRGRGASVIGIVNRRNSDLTDKADGVLYTSDGRDVEMSVASTKAFYAQVAAGALLACAISDLAGAGSDRRRHEILTELRRMPDAMDTVLERRQDIAEAAQRFAPQRRYWAVVGNGPNKVAAEEVRVKLSELCYKSIACDVTEDKKHIDLSSEPLIFVCAAGLVGSTADDVAKEVAIYRAHKAAPIVVASEGETRFNGALHLVTVPVVDPALAFILSAMVGHLFGYEAALAIDALARPLREAREAIEDAIASGVTGDQMLRRVSRQIVPMAQRFFDTLRTGSYDGNLEASTAVRLSGLLRDALSPQPLEAYQEDSGKVGSPSGLIDDLTAALTRAIEELTRPVDAIKHQAKTVTVGISRSDEAVLDRSLVREVLATGAGRDRLAYRTLKVLGDLDGAVAAVTGFTRYQVEGDPSADATITVVDRGGVSLSMPSRVERNSSLRGTKRRVAAEREVLVARGRSDGRHVILVPEVKGSQTTGITLLHVRFHEHLPVATIRTVLQGYDRRYDRLVDWVTETEGSFRDDLLIDVPVVDLLVAPISEVADRWRSQA
;
A
#
# COMPACT_ATOMS: atom_id res chain seq x y z
N ALA A 1 -3.37 29.75 -6.93
CA ALA A 1 -3.70 31.14 -7.27
C ALA A 1 -4.86 31.59 -6.40
N SER A 2 -4.74 32.75 -5.74
CA SER A 2 -5.92 33.47 -5.24
C SER A 2 -6.42 34.39 -6.36
N ALA A 3 -7.69 34.81 -6.30
CA ALA A 3 -8.21 35.83 -7.21
C ALA A 3 -7.35 37.12 -7.19
N ASP A 4 -6.71 37.40 -6.05
CA ASP A 4 -5.87 38.59 -5.83
C ASP A 4 -4.43 38.45 -6.37
N ALA A 5 -3.99 37.24 -6.70
CA ALA A 5 -2.64 36.97 -7.21
C ALA A 5 -2.65 35.85 -8.26
N PRO A 6 -3.22 36.10 -9.46
CA PRO A 6 -3.34 35.09 -10.50
C PRO A 6 -1.98 34.59 -11.02
N ASN A 7 -0.94 35.43 -10.95
CA ASN A 7 0.42 35.10 -11.39
C ASN A 7 1.23 34.33 -10.33
N ARG A 8 0.62 33.90 -9.21
CA ARG A 8 1.31 33.14 -8.17
C ARG A 8 0.63 31.82 -7.86
N VAL A 9 1.43 30.77 -7.82
CA VAL A 9 0.99 29.43 -7.43
C VAL A 9 1.79 28.99 -6.20
N LEU A 10 1.09 28.43 -5.21
CA LEU A 10 1.71 27.82 -4.04
C LEU A 10 1.42 26.33 -4.09
N LEU A 11 2.47 25.53 -4.01
CA LEU A 11 2.43 24.08 -3.95
C LEU A 11 2.96 23.65 -2.60
N ALA A 12 2.25 22.78 -1.88
CA ALA A 12 2.64 22.36 -0.55
C ALA A 12 2.71 20.84 -0.49
N LEU A 13 3.80 20.31 0.09
CA LEU A 13 3.99 18.88 0.28
C LEU A 13 4.42 18.61 1.73
N ARG A 14 3.72 17.70 2.39
CA ARG A 14 4.03 17.21 3.74
C ARG A 14 3.73 15.72 3.86
N GLY A 15 4.72 14.93 4.23
CA GLY A 15 4.67 13.46 4.27
C GLY A 15 5.29 12.79 3.03
N SER A 16 5.40 11.45 3.08
CA SER A 16 6.07 10.59 2.10
C SER A 16 5.22 10.14 0.91
N GLY A 17 3.91 10.34 0.96
CA GLY A 17 2.96 9.61 0.10
C GLY A 17 2.77 10.18 -1.31
N GLN A 18 3.23 11.40 -1.58
CA GLN A 18 2.96 12.11 -2.84
C GLN A 18 4.23 12.81 -3.35
N GLY A 19 4.51 12.68 -4.64
CA GLY A 19 5.54 13.47 -5.31
C GLY A 19 4.96 14.80 -5.79
N VAL A 20 5.76 15.85 -5.74
CA VAL A 20 5.47 17.12 -6.45
C VAL A 20 6.74 17.51 -7.18
N TYR A 21 6.62 17.65 -8.49
CA TYR A 21 7.69 17.99 -9.42
C TYR A 21 7.30 19.28 -10.13
N VAL A 22 8.26 20.20 -10.22
CA VAL A 22 8.11 21.44 -11.00
C VAL A 22 9.13 21.43 -12.11
N GLY A 23 8.63 21.24 -13.33
CA GLY A 23 9.38 21.32 -14.57
C GLY A 23 9.66 22.78 -14.96
N LEU A 24 10.88 23.02 -15.42
CA LEU A 24 11.37 24.30 -15.91
C LEU A 24 11.34 24.28 -17.45
N ALA A 25 10.26 24.75 -18.06
CA ALA A 25 10.07 24.82 -19.51
C ALA A 25 10.12 26.28 -19.97
N GLU A 26 10.35 26.52 -21.27
CA GLU A 26 10.44 27.89 -21.80
C GLU A 26 9.13 28.66 -21.51
N ASP A 27 9.25 29.79 -20.80
CA ASP A 27 8.15 30.67 -20.39
C ASP A 27 7.03 30.00 -19.57
N THR A 28 7.25 28.81 -18.99
CA THR A 28 6.22 28.11 -18.22
C THR A 28 6.78 27.19 -17.13
N PHE A 29 6.01 27.04 -16.05
CA PHE A 29 6.24 25.99 -15.05
C PHE A 29 5.24 24.87 -15.26
N VAL A 30 5.71 23.63 -15.36
CA VAL A 30 4.85 22.45 -15.46
C VAL A 30 4.86 21.73 -14.13
N VAL A 31 3.69 21.59 -13.51
CA VAL A 31 3.57 20.94 -12.21
C VAL A 31 2.95 19.55 -12.40
N ALA A 32 3.63 18.53 -11.89
CA ALA A 32 3.15 17.16 -11.96
C ALA A 32 3.43 16.41 -10.67
N SER A 33 2.69 15.32 -10.44
CA SER A 33 2.96 14.40 -9.33
C SER A 33 4.09 13.42 -9.62
N GLU A 34 4.51 13.29 -10.88
CA GLU A 34 5.62 12.45 -11.34
C GLU A 34 6.35 13.06 -12.55
N PRO A 35 7.63 12.70 -12.81
CA PRO A 35 8.43 13.25 -13.90
C PRO A 35 7.82 13.04 -15.30
N TYR A 36 7.05 11.99 -15.54
CA TYR A 36 6.45 11.80 -16.86
C TYR A 36 5.36 12.83 -17.20
N GLY A 37 4.81 13.54 -16.20
CA GLY A 37 3.87 14.63 -16.44
C GLY A 37 4.52 15.94 -16.88
N ILE A 38 5.85 16.01 -16.89
CA ILE A 38 6.61 17.21 -17.32
C ILE A 38 7.43 17.01 -18.59
N VAL A 39 7.80 15.76 -18.94
CA VAL A 39 8.78 15.45 -20.00
C VAL A 39 8.33 15.80 -21.43
N GLU A 40 7.04 16.08 -21.62
CA GLU A 40 6.53 16.60 -22.90
C GLU A 40 7.06 18.02 -23.16
N GLU A 41 7.17 18.85 -22.12
CA GLU A 41 7.59 20.25 -22.21
C GLU A 41 9.05 20.44 -21.79
N THR A 42 9.54 19.69 -20.80
CA THR A 42 10.90 19.83 -20.29
C THR A 42 11.40 18.59 -19.56
N ALA A 43 12.70 18.30 -19.71
CA ALA A 43 13.37 17.30 -18.90
C ALA A 43 13.89 17.85 -17.56
N ARG A 44 13.97 19.17 -17.37
CA ARG A 44 14.57 19.78 -16.17
C ARG A 44 13.53 20.03 -15.11
N PHE A 45 13.80 19.63 -13.87
CA PHE A 45 12.84 19.81 -12.77
C PHE A 45 13.46 19.95 -11.39
N VAL A 46 12.66 20.49 -10.46
CA VAL A 46 12.89 20.46 -9.02
C VAL A 46 11.83 19.58 -8.35
N ARG A 47 12.24 18.70 -7.43
CA ARG A 47 11.34 17.84 -6.64
C ARG A 47 11.20 18.40 -5.22
N LEU A 48 9.98 18.44 -4.70
CA LEU A 48 9.74 18.77 -3.29
C LEU A 48 9.99 17.56 -2.38
N ASP A 49 10.45 17.86 -1.17
CA ASP A 49 10.60 16.92 -0.04
C ASP A 49 9.51 17.19 1.01
N GLY A 50 8.70 16.19 1.31
CA GLY A 50 7.64 16.27 2.29
C GLY A 50 8.03 15.84 3.71
N GLU A 51 9.19 15.24 3.92
CA GLU A 51 9.54 14.52 5.15
C GLU A 51 10.71 15.13 5.93
N SER A 52 11.65 15.75 5.25
CA SER A 52 12.78 16.38 5.92
C SER A 52 12.35 17.67 6.63
N PRO A 53 12.69 17.86 7.92
CA PRO A 53 12.60 19.15 8.57
C PRO A 53 13.73 20.08 8.07
N ALA A 54 13.48 21.39 8.07
CA ALA A 54 14.49 22.41 7.75
C ALA A 54 15.68 22.35 8.73
N HIS A 55 15.38 22.08 10.01
CA HIS A 55 16.37 21.86 11.06
C HIS A 55 16.00 20.62 11.89
N ALA A 56 16.99 19.78 12.21
CA ALA A 56 16.78 18.49 12.89
C ALA A 56 16.13 18.64 14.29
N ASP A 57 16.32 19.79 14.95
CA ASP A 57 15.77 20.17 16.25
C ASP A 57 14.35 20.78 16.17
N GLN A 58 13.83 21.03 14.96
CA GLN A 58 12.53 21.69 14.75
C GLN A 58 11.59 20.83 13.89
N PRO A 59 10.96 19.78 14.45
CA PRO A 59 10.06 18.89 13.71
C PRO A 59 8.84 19.57 13.09
N ALA A 60 8.46 20.75 13.60
CA ALA A 60 7.36 21.55 13.08
C ALA A 60 7.63 22.08 11.65
N SER A 61 8.91 22.24 11.28
CA SER A 61 9.35 22.69 9.95
C SER A 61 9.14 21.67 8.83
N ARG A 62 8.78 20.42 9.17
CA ARG A 62 8.68 19.29 8.23
C ARG A 62 7.76 19.59 7.04
N GLY A 63 8.29 19.32 5.86
CA GLY A 63 7.63 19.51 4.57
C GLY A 63 8.05 20.82 3.91
N GLN A 64 7.65 20.99 2.65
CA GLN A 64 8.05 22.12 1.83
C GLN A 64 6.85 22.77 1.16
N ILE A 65 6.90 24.10 1.05
CA ILE A 65 5.99 24.91 0.25
C ILE A 65 6.83 25.58 -0.83
N LEU A 66 6.44 25.43 -2.08
CA LEU A 66 7.07 26.05 -3.23
C LEU A 66 6.14 27.11 -3.82
N VAL A 67 6.65 28.34 -3.93
CA VAL A 67 5.99 29.48 -4.54
C VAL A 67 6.55 29.67 -5.94
N LEU A 68 5.66 29.68 -6.94
CA LEU A 68 5.98 29.93 -8.34
C LEU A 68 5.54 31.35 -8.72
N ASP A 69 6.45 32.13 -9.29
CA ASP A 69 6.16 33.45 -9.84
C ASP A 69 6.06 33.39 -11.37
N GLY A 70 4.84 33.58 -11.90
CA GLY A 70 4.56 33.52 -13.33
C GLY A 70 5.28 34.60 -14.15
N ALA A 71 5.78 35.67 -13.54
CA ALA A 71 6.59 36.66 -14.25
C ALA A 71 8.01 36.15 -14.60
N LEU A 72 8.46 35.08 -13.94
CA LEU A 72 9.77 34.44 -14.13
C LEU A 72 9.60 32.97 -14.53
N ALA A 73 8.50 32.67 -15.25
CA ALA A 73 8.14 31.31 -15.61
C ALA A 73 9.26 30.62 -16.43
N GLY A 74 9.58 29.39 -16.06
CA GLY A 74 10.67 28.63 -16.69
C GLY A 74 12.06 28.83 -16.07
N ASP A 75 12.27 29.90 -15.31
CA ASP A 75 13.54 30.19 -14.63
C ASP A 75 13.52 29.69 -13.18
N LEU A 76 14.65 29.16 -12.71
CA LEU A 76 14.86 28.80 -11.31
C LEU A 76 14.64 29.99 -10.36
N ALA A 77 14.95 31.21 -10.82
CA ALA A 77 14.72 32.45 -10.06
C ALA A 77 13.23 32.73 -9.77
N GLY A 78 12.32 32.14 -10.55
CA GLY A 78 10.88 32.20 -10.29
C GLY A 78 10.39 31.24 -9.21
N LEU A 79 11.28 30.42 -8.64
CA LEU A 79 10.98 29.47 -7.57
C LEU A 79 11.46 30.00 -6.21
N ARG A 80 10.56 30.04 -5.22
CA ARG A 80 10.90 30.28 -3.81
C ARG A 80 10.37 29.15 -2.94
N ARG A 81 11.25 28.49 -2.19
CA ARG A 81 10.89 27.36 -1.33
C ARG A 81 11.02 27.74 0.14
N ILE A 82 9.99 27.41 0.91
CA ILE A 82 9.89 27.69 2.35
C ILE A 82 9.45 26.43 3.10
N ALA A 83 9.85 26.31 4.36
CA ALA A 83 9.37 25.26 5.24
C ALA A 83 8.01 25.65 5.88
N TYR A 84 7.36 24.70 6.54
CA TYR A 84 6.05 24.93 7.17
C TYR A 84 6.07 25.86 8.38
N ASP A 85 7.25 26.09 8.98
CA ASP A 85 7.44 27.07 10.05
C ASP A 85 7.77 28.48 9.52
N GLY A 86 7.84 28.65 8.19
CA GLY A 86 8.16 29.90 7.52
C GLY A 86 9.65 30.14 7.26
N SER A 87 10.54 29.22 7.62
CA SER A 87 11.96 29.33 7.29
C SER A 87 12.21 29.22 5.78
N GLU A 88 13.15 30.01 5.25
CA GLU A 88 13.56 29.97 3.84
C GLU A 88 14.44 28.75 3.56
N LEU A 89 14.17 28.07 2.45
CA LEU A 89 14.94 26.93 1.97
C LEU A 89 15.40 27.21 0.53
N PRO A 90 16.50 27.97 0.33
CA PRO A 90 17.00 28.33 -1.00
C PRO A 90 17.15 27.11 -1.90
N ILE A 91 16.89 27.28 -3.20
CA ILE A 91 17.04 26.22 -4.19
C ILE A 91 18.33 26.49 -4.97
N ALA A 92 19.25 25.53 -4.96
CA ALA A 92 20.49 25.61 -5.71
C ALA A 92 20.34 24.99 -7.11
N GLU A 93 21.15 25.45 -8.07
CA GLU A 93 21.19 24.87 -9.43
C GLU A 93 21.51 23.37 -9.41
N SER A 94 22.29 22.90 -8.42
CA SER A 94 22.61 21.48 -8.23
C SER A 94 21.41 20.61 -7.83
N GLU A 95 20.30 21.21 -7.40
CA GLU A 95 19.05 20.51 -7.09
C GLU A 95 18.16 20.35 -8.33
N VAL A 96 18.49 21.00 -9.44
CA VAL A 96 17.76 20.82 -10.71
C VAL A 96 18.17 19.49 -11.33
N ALA A 97 17.25 18.54 -11.29
CA ALA A 97 17.43 17.22 -11.88
C ALA A 97 17.03 17.21 -13.36
N THR A 98 17.58 16.27 -14.12
CA THR A 98 17.14 15.97 -15.48
C THR A 98 16.41 14.63 -15.48
N ALA A 99 15.19 14.61 -15.99
CA ALA A 99 14.39 13.42 -16.16
C ALA A 99 15.07 12.46 -17.13
N GLU A 100 15.27 11.22 -16.69
CA GLU A 100 15.81 10.15 -17.57
C GLU A 100 14.71 9.50 -18.41
N VAL A 101 13.45 9.69 -18.04
CA VAL A 101 12.27 9.25 -18.80
C VAL A 101 12.04 10.20 -19.96
N THR A 102 11.69 9.67 -21.12
CA THR A 102 11.43 10.42 -22.35
C THR A 102 9.98 10.29 -22.79
N THR A 103 9.54 11.17 -23.69
CA THR A 103 8.20 11.08 -24.31
C THR A 103 7.96 9.74 -25.02
N ARG A 104 9.01 9.09 -25.53
CA ARG A 104 8.93 7.76 -26.15
C ARG A 104 8.56 6.67 -25.16
N ASP A 105 8.98 6.81 -23.89
CA ASP A 105 8.70 5.82 -22.86
C ASP A 105 7.24 5.83 -22.42
N ILE A 106 6.55 6.96 -22.64
CA ILE A 106 5.13 7.19 -22.27
C ILE A 106 4.20 7.25 -23.48
N ASP A 107 4.73 7.08 -24.69
CA ASP A 107 3.93 7.02 -25.92
C ASP A 107 3.22 5.65 -26.01
N ARG A 108 1.90 5.67 -26.24
CA ARG A 108 1.11 4.45 -26.48
C ARG A 108 1.38 3.86 -27.87
N GLY A 109 1.88 4.67 -28.80
CA GLY A 109 2.10 4.29 -30.19
C GLY A 109 0.82 3.79 -30.86
N ALA A 110 0.93 2.73 -31.66
CA ALA A 110 -0.19 2.15 -32.41
C ALA A 110 -1.12 1.23 -31.58
N TYR A 111 -0.88 1.09 -30.27
CA TYR A 111 -1.67 0.20 -29.43
C TYR A 111 -2.97 0.88 -28.99
N PRO A 112 -4.08 0.12 -28.87
CA PRO A 112 -5.34 0.66 -28.36
C PRO A 112 -5.26 1.01 -26.86
N HIS A 113 -4.44 0.28 -26.11
CA HIS A 113 -4.28 0.38 -24.66
C HIS A 113 -2.79 0.24 -24.29
N PHE A 114 -2.33 1.00 -23.30
CA PHE A 114 -1.01 0.84 -22.69
C PHE A 114 -0.82 -0.58 -22.13
N LEU A 115 -1.85 -1.17 -21.52
CA LEU A 115 -1.74 -2.55 -21.00
C LEU A 115 -1.31 -3.55 -22.09
N LEU A 116 -1.93 -3.49 -23.27
CA LEU A 116 -1.58 -4.39 -24.37
C LEU A 116 -0.17 -4.11 -24.90
N LYS A 117 0.22 -2.83 -24.99
CA LYS A 117 1.61 -2.45 -25.33
C LYS A 117 2.59 -3.09 -24.38
N GLU A 118 2.36 -2.95 -23.08
CA GLU A 118 3.26 -3.43 -22.04
C GLU A 118 3.31 -4.96 -21.96
N ILE A 119 2.19 -5.66 -22.17
CA ILE A 119 2.18 -7.13 -22.32
C ILE A 119 3.07 -7.55 -23.50
N LYS A 120 2.99 -6.86 -24.65
CA LYS A 120 3.84 -7.16 -25.81
C LYS A 120 5.30 -6.74 -25.63
N GLU A 121 5.59 -5.77 -24.76
CA GLU A 121 6.95 -5.34 -24.42
C GLU A 121 7.61 -6.23 -23.35
N ALA A 122 6.83 -7.05 -22.64
CA ALA A 122 7.31 -7.90 -21.55
C ALA A 122 8.48 -8.83 -21.94
N PRO A 123 8.49 -9.51 -23.11
CA PRO A 123 9.63 -10.32 -23.55
C PRO A 123 10.93 -9.50 -23.65
N LEU A 124 10.84 -8.28 -24.20
CA LEU A 124 11.99 -7.38 -24.31
C LEU A 124 12.46 -6.89 -22.95
N SER A 125 11.54 -6.54 -22.04
CA SER A 125 11.88 -6.11 -20.67
C SER A 125 12.55 -7.25 -19.88
N LEU A 126 12.08 -8.49 -20.03
CA LEU A 126 12.75 -9.67 -19.50
C LEU A 126 14.16 -9.81 -20.09
N ARG A 127 14.31 -9.74 -21.42
CA ARG A 127 15.61 -9.83 -22.09
C ARG A 127 16.60 -8.75 -21.62
N LYS A 128 16.14 -7.50 -21.49
CA LYS A 128 16.93 -6.38 -20.93
C LYS A 128 17.40 -6.69 -19.50
N THR A 129 16.53 -7.31 -18.69
CA THR A 129 16.87 -7.71 -17.32
C THR A 129 18.02 -8.73 -17.27
N LEU A 130 18.09 -9.66 -18.22
CA LEU A 130 19.16 -10.67 -18.26
C LEU A 130 20.50 -10.13 -18.79
N ARG A 131 20.47 -9.04 -19.56
CA ARG A 131 21.63 -8.52 -20.30
C ARG A 131 22.81 -8.26 -19.37
N GLY A 132 23.94 -8.90 -19.67
CA GLY A 132 25.21 -8.74 -18.94
C GLY A 132 25.25 -9.43 -17.57
N LYS A 133 24.22 -10.18 -17.17
CA LYS A 133 24.11 -10.81 -15.85
C LYS A 133 24.30 -12.33 -15.84
N ILE A 134 24.47 -12.93 -17.02
CA ILE A 134 24.72 -14.37 -17.19
C ILE A 134 26.02 -14.54 -17.94
N VAL A 135 27.01 -15.15 -17.29
CA VAL A 135 28.34 -15.42 -17.83
C VAL A 135 28.55 -16.92 -17.98
N GLU A 136 29.46 -17.33 -18.85
CA GLU A 136 29.90 -18.71 -18.96
C GLU A 136 31.23 -18.87 -18.23
N ARG A 137 31.33 -19.87 -17.35
CA ARG A 137 32.56 -20.26 -16.64
C ARG A 137 32.63 -21.78 -16.59
N ASP A 138 33.74 -22.35 -17.05
CA ASP A 138 33.98 -23.80 -17.09
C ASP A 138 32.88 -24.59 -17.83
N GLY A 139 32.35 -24.03 -18.93
CA GLY A 139 31.28 -24.63 -19.74
C GLY A 139 29.89 -24.61 -19.10
N LEU A 140 29.73 -23.92 -17.95
CA LEU A 140 28.44 -23.74 -17.29
C LEU A 140 28.07 -22.26 -17.22
N LEU A 141 26.77 -21.99 -17.30
CA LEU A 141 26.23 -20.64 -17.11
C LEU A 141 26.17 -20.33 -15.61
N ARG A 142 26.60 -19.13 -15.24
CA ARG A 142 26.55 -18.59 -13.88
C ARG A 142 25.93 -17.19 -13.89
N ALA A 143 25.22 -16.86 -12.81
CA ALA A 143 24.71 -15.51 -12.59
C ALA A 143 25.83 -14.64 -12.01
N ASP A 144 26.16 -13.53 -12.68
CA ASP A 144 27.17 -12.57 -12.23
C ASP A 144 26.52 -11.19 -12.08
N LEU A 145 26.24 -10.81 -10.83
CA LEU A 145 25.48 -9.60 -10.48
C LEU A 145 26.37 -8.46 -9.96
N GLY A 146 27.64 -8.74 -9.68
CA GLY A 146 28.58 -7.77 -9.13
C GLY A 146 28.30 -7.32 -7.69
N THR A 147 29.24 -6.56 -7.13
CA THR A 147 29.25 -6.14 -5.72
C THR A 147 28.23 -5.05 -5.39
N ARG A 148 27.70 -4.34 -6.40
CA ARG A 148 26.62 -3.36 -6.21
C ARG A 148 25.27 -4.03 -5.94
N THR A 149 25.07 -5.23 -6.44
CA THR A 149 23.86 -6.02 -6.19
C THR A 149 24.00 -6.89 -4.95
N ILE A 150 25.15 -7.56 -4.79
CA ILE A 150 25.44 -8.38 -3.61
C ILE A 150 26.70 -7.82 -2.93
N PRO A 151 26.56 -6.94 -1.92
CA PRO A 151 27.70 -6.33 -1.24
C PRO A 151 28.61 -7.35 -0.55
N PRO A 152 29.90 -7.03 -0.33
CA PRO A 152 30.84 -7.93 0.33
C PRO A 152 30.36 -8.49 1.68
N SER A 153 29.67 -7.67 2.48
CA SER A 153 29.10 -8.08 3.78
C SER A 153 28.04 -9.17 3.65
N VAL A 154 27.22 -9.11 2.59
CA VAL A 154 26.20 -10.11 2.28
C VAL A 154 26.85 -11.37 1.72
N MET A 155 27.81 -11.23 0.79
CA MET A 155 28.56 -12.36 0.24
C MET A 155 29.23 -13.18 1.36
N GLU A 156 29.87 -12.50 2.31
CA GLU A 156 30.49 -13.15 3.48
C GLU A 156 29.47 -13.79 4.41
N GLY A 157 28.33 -13.13 4.63
CA GLY A 157 27.22 -13.70 5.41
C GLY A 157 26.67 -15.00 4.83
N LEU A 158 26.58 -15.10 3.50
CA LEU A 158 26.13 -16.30 2.79
C LEU A 158 27.16 -17.43 2.87
N ARG A 159 28.44 -17.11 2.63
CA ARG A 159 29.56 -18.08 2.67
C ARG A 159 29.80 -18.65 4.06
N SER A 160 29.86 -17.78 5.07
CA SER A 160 30.07 -18.20 6.46
C SER A 160 28.88 -18.94 7.07
N GLY A 161 27.69 -18.83 6.47
CA GLY A 161 26.45 -19.37 7.02
C GLY A 161 25.85 -18.54 8.15
N ARG A 162 26.31 -17.30 8.35
CA ARG A 162 25.65 -16.34 9.25
C ARG A 162 24.22 -16.07 8.80
N ILE A 163 24.01 -15.90 7.48
CA ILE A 163 22.66 -15.74 6.92
C ILE A 163 22.02 -17.13 6.83
N ARG A 164 20.92 -17.32 7.55
CA ARG A 164 20.17 -18.59 7.65
C ARG A 164 18.74 -18.47 7.18
N SER A 165 18.18 -17.27 7.21
CA SER A 165 16.81 -17.00 6.78
C SER A 165 16.78 -16.02 5.62
N VAL A 166 15.91 -16.29 4.65
CA VAL A 166 15.63 -15.39 3.54
C VAL A 166 14.15 -15.05 3.54
N ARG A 167 13.83 -13.75 3.50
CA ARG A 167 12.46 -13.25 3.38
C ARG A 167 12.34 -12.43 2.11
N VAL A 168 11.45 -12.86 1.20
CA VAL A 168 11.14 -12.08 0.01
C VAL A 168 9.87 -11.29 0.27
N ILE A 169 9.96 -9.96 0.15
CA ILE A 169 8.86 -9.06 0.47
C ILE A 169 8.47 -8.18 -0.72
N GLY A 170 7.19 -7.83 -0.78
CA GLY A 170 6.63 -6.92 -1.77
C GLY A 170 5.17 -6.62 -1.43
N GLN A 171 4.46 -5.97 -2.36
CA GLN A 171 3.02 -5.75 -2.30
C GLN A 171 2.38 -6.02 -3.67
N GLY A 172 1.15 -6.56 -3.67
CA GLY A 172 0.42 -6.89 -4.90
C GLY A 172 1.22 -7.79 -5.85
N THR A 173 1.23 -7.46 -7.15
CA THR A 173 2.00 -8.18 -8.19
C THR A 173 3.49 -8.34 -7.83
N ALA A 174 4.12 -7.36 -7.17
CA ALA A 174 5.52 -7.48 -6.75
C ALA A 174 5.73 -8.52 -5.65
N ALA A 175 4.73 -8.71 -4.76
CA ALA A 175 4.77 -9.80 -3.78
C ALA A 175 4.68 -11.17 -4.48
N VAL A 176 3.84 -11.29 -5.51
CA VAL A 176 3.69 -12.53 -6.29
C VAL A 176 4.97 -12.85 -7.08
N ALA A 177 5.61 -11.85 -7.72
CA ALA A 177 6.95 -12.04 -8.30
C ALA A 177 8.01 -12.43 -7.23
N GLY A 178 7.86 -11.91 -6.01
CA GLY A 178 8.68 -12.32 -4.87
C GLY A 178 8.48 -13.81 -4.49
N GLN A 179 7.27 -14.35 -4.62
CA GLN A 179 7.00 -15.77 -4.38
C GLN A 179 7.78 -16.68 -5.33
N SER A 180 7.88 -16.35 -6.63
CA SER A 180 8.70 -17.16 -7.53
C SER A 180 10.18 -17.16 -7.14
N THR A 181 10.68 -16.03 -6.63
CA THR A 181 12.05 -15.93 -6.13
C THR A 181 12.26 -16.86 -4.93
N ALA A 182 11.31 -16.88 -3.99
CA ALA A 182 11.37 -17.74 -2.83
C ALA A 182 11.31 -19.22 -3.20
N VAL A 183 10.35 -19.61 -4.06
CA VAL A 183 10.18 -21.01 -4.52
C VAL A 183 11.44 -21.51 -5.23
N LEU A 184 11.99 -20.73 -6.17
CA LEU A 184 13.17 -21.14 -6.92
C LEU A 184 14.43 -21.14 -6.03
N LEU A 185 14.58 -20.18 -5.12
CA LEU A 185 15.71 -20.17 -4.20
C LEU A 185 15.65 -21.36 -3.24
N ASP A 186 14.47 -21.74 -2.74
CA ASP A 186 14.31 -22.91 -1.87
C ASP A 186 14.75 -24.21 -2.58
N GLU A 187 14.31 -24.40 -3.84
CA GLU A 187 14.76 -25.50 -4.70
C GLU A 187 16.29 -25.51 -4.88
N LEU A 188 16.86 -24.38 -5.30
CA LEU A 188 18.29 -24.27 -5.61
C LEU A 188 19.18 -24.30 -4.36
N ALA A 189 18.67 -23.88 -3.21
CA ALA A 189 19.40 -23.88 -1.95
C ALA A 189 19.38 -25.25 -1.25
N ALA A 190 18.54 -26.20 -1.69
CA ALA A 190 18.47 -27.55 -1.16
C ALA A 190 18.42 -27.60 0.39
N GLY A 191 17.58 -26.75 0.99
CA GLY A 191 17.40 -26.67 2.45
C GLY A 191 18.49 -25.90 3.20
N ARG A 192 19.40 -25.19 2.51
CA ARG A 192 20.42 -24.33 3.14
C ARG A 192 19.84 -23.15 3.92
N PHE A 193 18.68 -22.65 3.51
CA PHE A 193 18.03 -21.49 4.10
C PHE A 193 16.58 -21.79 4.48
N ASP A 194 16.04 -21.11 5.49
CA ASP A 194 14.59 -20.96 5.66
C ASP A 194 14.11 -19.81 4.76
N VAL A 195 13.57 -20.15 3.59
CA VAL A 195 13.13 -19.19 2.57
C VAL A 195 11.61 -19.02 2.63
N ARG A 196 11.12 -17.79 2.74
CA ARG A 196 9.67 -17.50 2.68
C ARG A 196 9.38 -16.21 1.94
N ALA A 197 8.36 -16.23 1.10
CA ALA A 197 7.74 -15.02 0.60
C ALA A 197 6.62 -14.58 1.55
N ILE A 198 6.60 -13.29 1.87
CA ILE A 198 5.62 -12.69 2.78
C ILE A 198 5.39 -11.23 2.38
N THR A 199 4.16 -10.73 2.48
CA THR A 199 3.92 -9.31 2.19
C THR A 199 4.68 -8.44 3.18
N ALA A 200 5.10 -7.24 2.74
CA ALA A 200 5.94 -6.38 3.57
C ALA A 200 5.25 -6.01 4.90
N THR A 201 3.93 -5.79 4.89
CA THR A 201 3.11 -5.48 6.07
C THR A 201 2.99 -6.64 7.05
N GLU A 202 2.93 -7.88 6.57
CA GLU A 202 2.87 -9.06 7.44
C GLU A 202 4.21 -9.28 8.15
N LEU A 203 5.34 -9.09 7.44
CA LEU A 203 6.66 -9.15 8.08
C LEU A 203 6.79 -8.12 9.20
N SER A 204 6.50 -6.85 8.91
CA SER A 204 6.60 -5.77 9.91
C SER A 204 5.49 -5.80 10.96
N GLY A 205 4.36 -6.47 10.71
CA GLY A 205 3.26 -6.64 11.65
C GLY A 205 3.50 -7.73 12.67
N PHE A 206 4.01 -8.88 12.22
CA PHE A 206 3.89 -10.12 13.01
C PHE A 206 5.18 -10.94 13.10
N HIS A 207 6.20 -10.65 12.28
CA HIS A 207 7.38 -11.49 12.15
C HIS A 207 8.70 -10.76 12.41
N LEU A 208 8.66 -9.61 13.08
CA LEU A 208 9.86 -8.92 13.55
C LEU A 208 10.43 -9.63 14.79
N ALA A 209 11.72 -9.94 14.74
CA ALA A 209 12.50 -10.40 15.90
C ALA A 209 13.41 -9.27 16.38
N VAL A 210 13.86 -9.30 17.64
CA VAL A 210 14.75 -8.26 18.20
C VAL A 210 16.08 -8.16 17.44
N ASP A 211 16.65 -9.32 17.11
CA ASP A 211 17.84 -9.46 16.28
C ASP A 211 17.46 -10.19 14.99
N MET A 212 17.83 -9.60 13.86
CA MET A 212 17.60 -10.12 12.52
C MET A 212 18.90 -10.18 11.71
N SER A 213 20.06 -10.16 12.38
CA SER A 213 21.38 -10.19 11.75
C SER A 213 21.70 -11.48 10.97
N ASP A 214 20.90 -12.53 11.15
CA ASP A 214 20.96 -13.77 10.38
C ASP A 214 19.96 -13.82 9.20
N MET A 215 19.29 -12.70 8.92
CA MET A 215 18.28 -12.59 7.87
C MET A 215 18.76 -11.76 6.68
N LEU A 216 18.49 -12.29 5.49
CA LEU A 216 18.51 -11.55 4.24
C LEU A 216 17.07 -11.24 3.80
N VAL A 217 16.77 -9.98 3.59
CA VAL A 217 15.48 -9.53 3.04
C VAL A 217 15.68 -9.14 1.58
N ILE A 218 14.87 -9.72 0.69
CA ILE A 218 14.80 -9.37 -0.73
C ILE A 218 13.53 -8.54 -0.92
N ALA A 219 13.67 -7.22 -1.10
CA ALA A 219 12.55 -6.30 -1.26
C ALA A 219 12.26 -6.04 -2.75
N VAL A 220 11.07 -6.44 -3.22
CA VAL A 220 10.65 -6.30 -4.62
C VAL A 220 9.69 -5.12 -4.75
N SER A 221 10.00 -4.16 -5.62
CA SER A 221 9.13 -3.01 -5.92
C SER A 221 9.41 -2.45 -7.31
N GLN A 222 8.37 -2.18 -8.10
CA GLN A 222 8.54 -1.52 -9.41
C GLN A 222 8.96 -0.05 -9.23
N SER A 223 8.24 0.70 -8.40
CA SER A 223 8.47 2.14 -8.22
C SER A 223 9.63 2.46 -7.27
N GLY A 224 9.96 1.53 -6.36
CA GLY A 224 10.93 1.75 -5.28
C GLY A 224 10.45 2.75 -4.21
N THR A 225 9.22 3.25 -4.31
CA THR A 225 8.63 4.25 -3.40
C THR A 225 7.46 3.69 -2.59
N THR A 226 7.13 2.40 -2.75
CA THR A 226 6.01 1.76 -2.02
C THR A 226 6.20 1.90 -0.51
N THR A 227 5.34 2.70 0.13
CA THR A 227 5.51 3.13 1.53
C THR A 227 5.62 1.96 2.49
N ASP A 228 4.72 0.97 2.38
CA ASP A 228 4.74 -0.20 3.26
C ASP A 228 6.02 -1.02 3.11
N THR A 229 6.51 -1.19 1.88
CA THR A 229 7.77 -1.91 1.62
C THR A 229 8.96 -1.15 2.19
N ASN A 230 9.05 0.16 1.92
CA ASN A 230 10.14 1.00 2.43
C ASN A 230 10.18 1.05 3.95
N ARG A 231 9.01 1.16 4.60
CA ARG A 231 8.93 1.14 6.06
C ARG A 231 9.36 -0.19 6.65
N THR A 232 8.94 -1.31 6.06
CA THR A 232 9.40 -2.64 6.51
C THR A 232 10.91 -2.77 6.36
N VAL A 233 11.50 -2.24 5.28
CA VAL A 233 12.96 -2.20 5.08
C VAL A 233 13.65 -1.43 6.20
N ASP A 234 13.17 -0.24 6.55
CA ASP A 234 13.73 0.54 7.67
C ASP A 234 13.70 -0.26 8.99
N LEU A 235 12.58 -0.94 9.26
CA LEU A 235 12.37 -1.72 10.48
C LEU A 235 13.28 -2.96 10.57
N VAL A 236 13.50 -3.69 9.48
CA VAL A 236 14.36 -4.89 9.50
C VAL A 236 15.85 -4.53 9.52
N ARG A 237 16.24 -3.46 8.81
CA ARG A 237 17.63 -2.94 8.85
C ARG A 237 17.99 -2.42 10.23
N GLY A 238 17.07 -1.70 10.88
CA GLY A 238 17.24 -1.26 12.27
C GLY A 238 17.46 -2.39 13.26
N ARG A 239 17.16 -3.65 12.87
CA ARG A 239 17.39 -4.87 13.66
C ARG A 239 18.51 -5.77 13.11
N GLY A 240 19.32 -5.25 12.19
CA GLY A 240 20.52 -5.91 11.69
C GLY A 240 20.34 -6.75 10.42
N ALA A 241 19.14 -6.87 9.87
CA ALA A 241 18.93 -7.62 8.63
C ALA A 241 19.66 -6.96 7.44
N SER A 242 20.20 -7.78 6.54
CA SER A 242 20.72 -7.32 5.26
C SER A 242 19.60 -7.22 4.23
N VAL A 243 19.64 -6.23 3.35
CA VAL A 243 18.57 -5.97 2.36
C VAL A 243 19.12 -5.88 0.95
N ILE A 244 18.52 -6.65 0.03
CA ILE A 244 18.71 -6.50 -1.42
C ILE A 244 17.38 -6.03 -2.03
N GLY A 245 17.39 -4.91 -2.74
CA GLY A 245 16.25 -4.41 -3.49
C GLY A 245 16.23 -4.93 -4.93
N ILE A 246 15.11 -5.48 -5.39
CA ILE A 246 14.81 -5.68 -6.82
C ILE A 246 13.90 -4.52 -7.25
N VAL A 247 14.47 -3.58 -7.99
CA VAL A 247 13.81 -2.30 -8.29
C VAL A 247 13.93 -1.94 -9.75
N ASN A 248 12.88 -1.32 -10.32
CA ASN A 248 12.98 -0.75 -11.65
C ASN A 248 13.46 0.70 -11.60
N ARG A 249 12.83 1.57 -10.81
CA ARG A 249 13.19 2.99 -10.75
C ARG A 249 14.55 3.25 -10.08
N ARG A 250 15.48 3.88 -10.80
CA ARG A 250 16.72 4.44 -10.23
C ARG A 250 16.43 5.61 -9.29
N ASN A 251 17.30 5.81 -8.30
CA ASN A 251 17.22 6.93 -7.34
C ASN A 251 15.85 7.00 -6.66
N SER A 252 15.36 5.85 -6.22
CA SER A 252 14.14 5.71 -5.42
C SER A 252 14.48 5.49 -3.96
N ASP A 253 13.52 5.71 -3.06
CA ASP A 253 13.75 5.55 -1.62
C ASP A 253 14.32 4.15 -1.27
N LEU A 254 13.83 3.11 -1.94
CA LEU A 254 14.32 1.74 -1.72
C LEU A 254 15.76 1.54 -2.21
N THR A 255 16.20 2.25 -3.27
CA THR A 255 17.58 2.13 -3.74
C THR A 255 18.57 2.76 -2.76
N ASP A 256 18.14 3.78 -2.02
CA ASP A 256 18.95 4.43 -1.00
C ASP A 256 18.95 3.64 0.33
N LYS A 257 17.83 2.95 0.60
CA LYS A 257 17.63 2.14 1.81
C LYS A 257 18.13 0.71 1.71
N ALA A 258 18.37 0.14 0.53
CA ALA A 258 18.88 -1.23 0.42
C ALA A 258 20.40 -1.28 0.55
N ASP A 259 20.96 -2.40 1.04
CA ASP A 259 22.41 -2.60 1.06
C ASP A 259 22.94 -2.93 -0.34
N GLY A 260 22.14 -3.65 -1.14
CA GLY A 260 22.42 -3.95 -2.55
C GLY A 260 21.18 -3.79 -3.43
N VAL A 261 21.39 -3.49 -4.71
CA VAL A 261 20.28 -3.26 -5.66
C VAL A 261 20.47 -4.07 -6.94
N LEU A 262 19.43 -4.78 -7.34
CA LEU A 262 19.30 -5.42 -8.65
C LEU A 262 18.26 -4.66 -9.49
N TYR A 263 18.73 -3.99 -10.53
CA TYR A 263 17.83 -3.31 -11.45
C TYR A 263 17.17 -4.27 -12.44
N THR A 264 15.84 -4.21 -12.52
CA THR A 264 15.07 -4.81 -13.61
C THR A 264 15.22 -3.98 -14.88
N SER A 265 15.11 -4.63 -16.04
CA SER A 265 15.28 -4.02 -17.35
C SER A 265 16.58 -3.17 -17.43
N ASP A 266 16.48 -1.90 -17.82
CA ASP A 266 17.55 -0.89 -17.79
C ASP A 266 17.47 0.05 -16.57
N GLY A 267 16.50 -0.17 -15.69
CA GLY A 267 16.20 0.67 -14.54
C GLY A 267 15.44 1.96 -14.88
N ARG A 268 14.81 2.03 -16.06
CA ARG A 268 14.11 3.22 -16.57
C ARG A 268 12.75 2.92 -17.21
N ASP A 269 12.41 1.65 -17.42
CA ASP A 269 11.13 1.26 -18.02
C ASP A 269 9.93 1.84 -17.23
N VAL A 270 9.05 2.56 -17.91
CA VAL A 270 7.80 3.08 -17.30
C VAL A 270 6.64 2.12 -17.62
N GLU A 271 5.81 1.83 -16.61
CA GLU A 271 4.47 1.24 -16.80
C GLU A 271 3.44 2.36 -16.64
N MET A 272 2.73 2.65 -17.72
CA MET A 272 1.65 3.63 -17.78
C MET A 272 0.31 2.99 -17.45
N SER A 273 0.12 1.71 -17.79
CA SER A 273 -1.04 0.96 -17.32
C SER A 273 -1.01 0.87 -15.82
N VAL A 274 -2.16 1.08 -15.20
CA VAL A 274 -2.30 0.92 -13.76
C VAL A 274 -2.05 -0.54 -13.33
N ALA A 275 -2.51 -1.52 -14.12
CA ALA A 275 -2.26 -2.93 -13.85
C ALA A 275 -0.86 -3.31 -14.36
N SER A 276 0.01 -3.73 -13.44
CA SER A 276 1.40 -4.11 -13.76
C SER A 276 1.46 -5.36 -14.63
N THR A 277 2.34 -5.37 -15.63
CA THR A 277 2.52 -6.47 -16.60
C THR A 277 4.00 -6.77 -16.82
N LYS A 278 4.72 -6.01 -17.67
CA LYS A 278 6.15 -6.20 -17.96
C LYS A 278 7.04 -6.22 -16.71
N ALA A 279 6.71 -5.44 -15.69
CA ALA A 279 7.45 -5.40 -14.44
C ALA A 279 7.40 -6.75 -13.70
N PHE A 280 6.27 -7.48 -13.74
CA PHE A 280 6.17 -8.83 -13.16
C PHE A 280 7.23 -9.75 -13.77
N TYR A 281 7.28 -9.85 -15.11
CA TYR A 281 8.22 -10.73 -15.82
C TYR A 281 9.68 -10.34 -15.58
N ALA A 282 9.98 -9.04 -15.57
CA ALA A 282 11.30 -8.53 -15.28
C ALA A 282 11.71 -8.84 -13.82
N GLN A 283 10.79 -8.71 -12.86
CA GLN A 283 11.02 -9.05 -11.45
C GLN A 283 11.24 -10.56 -11.26
N VAL A 284 10.46 -11.41 -11.93
CA VAL A 284 10.65 -12.87 -11.91
C VAL A 284 12.05 -13.24 -12.43
N ALA A 285 12.48 -12.65 -13.55
CA ALA A 285 13.81 -12.89 -14.10
C ALA A 285 14.94 -12.39 -13.20
N ALA A 286 14.80 -11.20 -12.62
CA ALA A 286 15.75 -10.68 -11.63
C ALA A 286 15.81 -11.58 -10.39
N GLY A 287 14.65 -12.05 -9.91
CA GLY A 287 14.54 -13.01 -8.81
C GLY A 287 15.25 -14.32 -9.09
N ALA A 288 15.09 -14.88 -10.29
CA ALA A 288 15.76 -16.11 -10.70
C ALA A 288 17.29 -15.97 -10.78
N LEU A 289 17.77 -14.85 -11.32
CA LEU A 289 19.21 -14.52 -11.32
C LEU A 289 19.76 -14.42 -9.90
N LEU A 290 19.02 -13.74 -9.02
CA LEU A 290 19.42 -13.57 -7.63
C LEU A 290 19.40 -14.90 -6.86
N ALA A 291 18.40 -15.76 -7.09
CA ALA A 291 18.34 -17.10 -6.52
C ALA A 291 19.53 -17.98 -6.95
N CYS A 292 19.90 -17.93 -8.23
CA CYS A 292 21.09 -18.61 -8.75
C CYS A 292 22.37 -18.08 -8.09
N ALA A 293 22.53 -16.76 -7.98
CA ALA A 293 23.71 -16.15 -7.38
C ALA A 293 23.82 -16.43 -5.88
N ILE A 294 22.72 -16.37 -5.13
CA ILE A 294 22.68 -16.65 -3.69
C ILE A 294 23.04 -18.12 -3.43
N SER A 295 22.44 -19.07 -4.16
CA SER A 295 22.73 -20.49 -3.98
C SER A 295 24.19 -20.84 -4.33
N ASP A 296 24.76 -20.25 -5.39
CA ASP A 296 26.17 -20.42 -5.75
C ASP A 296 27.10 -19.87 -4.66
N LEU A 297 26.87 -18.64 -4.20
CA LEU A 297 27.67 -18.02 -3.13
C LEU A 297 27.61 -18.79 -1.80
N ALA A 298 26.48 -19.43 -1.52
CA ALA A 298 26.29 -20.25 -0.33
C ALA A 298 26.90 -21.65 -0.45
N GLY A 299 27.42 -22.03 -1.62
CA GLY A 299 27.90 -23.38 -1.89
C GLY A 299 26.80 -24.45 -1.81
N ALA A 300 25.56 -24.08 -2.11
CA ALA A 300 24.38 -24.93 -1.96
C ALA A 300 23.83 -25.39 -3.32
N GLY A 301 23.19 -26.56 -3.35
CA GLY A 301 22.59 -27.11 -4.58
C GLY A 301 23.60 -27.47 -5.68
N SER A 302 23.10 -27.58 -6.92
CA SER A 302 23.87 -28.07 -8.07
C SER A 302 24.17 -26.97 -9.09
N ASP A 303 25.44 -26.85 -9.49
CA ASP A 303 25.86 -25.97 -10.60
C ASP A 303 25.18 -26.34 -11.92
N ARG A 304 24.91 -27.63 -12.13
CA ARG A 304 24.17 -28.10 -13.31
C ARG A 304 22.75 -27.57 -13.32
N ARG A 305 22.05 -27.62 -12.17
CA ARG A 305 20.67 -27.15 -12.08
C ARG A 305 20.58 -25.64 -12.30
N ARG A 306 21.51 -24.87 -11.71
CA ARG A 306 21.64 -23.43 -12.00
C ARG A 306 21.87 -23.17 -13.48
N HIS A 307 22.75 -23.94 -14.13
CA HIS A 307 23.01 -23.81 -15.56
C HIS A 307 21.77 -24.07 -16.42
N GLU A 308 20.99 -25.10 -16.10
CA GLU A 308 19.72 -25.41 -16.79
C GLU A 308 18.72 -24.25 -16.66
N ILE A 309 18.49 -23.77 -15.43
CA ILE A 309 17.62 -22.63 -15.17
C ILE A 309 18.07 -21.38 -15.94
N LEU A 310 19.35 -21.05 -15.92
CA LEU A 310 19.88 -19.87 -16.64
C LEU A 310 19.81 -20.03 -18.17
N THR A 311 19.94 -21.26 -18.68
CA THR A 311 19.78 -21.56 -20.10
C THR A 311 18.35 -21.33 -20.55
N GLU A 312 17.39 -21.82 -19.78
CA GLU A 312 15.96 -21.68 -20.07
C GLU A 312 15.50 -20.24 -19.87
N LEU A 313 16.02 -19.53 -18.87
CA LEU A 313 15.75 -18.11 -18.68
C LEU A 313 16.21 -17.26 -19.89
N ARG A 314 17.33 -17.60 -20.54
CA ARG A 314 17.78 -16.92 -21.78
C ARG A 314 16.84 -17.14 -22.96
N ARG A 315 16.15 -18.29 -23.02
CA ARG A 315 15.20 -18.66 -24.09
C ARG A 315 13.77 -18.18 -23.80
N MET A 316 13.47 -17.89 -22.54
CA MET A 316 12.13 -17.47 -22.10
C MET A 316 11.53 -16.31 -22.91
N PRO A 317 12.27 -15.25 -23.30
CA PRO A 317 11.70 -14.20 -24.17
C PRO A 317 11.10 -14.75 -25.47
N ASP A 318 11.78 -15.69 -26.14
CA ASP A 318 11.32 -16.24 -27.42
C ASP A 318 10.07 -17.14 -27.21
N ALA A 319 10.02 -17.86 -26.08
CA ALA A 319 8.83 -18.63 -25.68
C ALA A 319 7.63 -17.71 -25.36
N MET A 320 7.88 -16.56 -24.72
CA MET A 320 6.87 -15.54 -24.47
C MET A 320 6.36 -14.92 -25.78
N ASP A 321 7.25 -14.63 -26.74
CA ASP A 321 6.85 -14.16 -28.08
C ASP A 321 5.93 -15.16 -28.78
N THR A 322 6.22 -16.46 -28.65
CA THR A 322 5.34 -17.52 -29.18
C THR A 322 3.96 -17.51 -28.52
N VAL A 323 3.85 -17.22 -27.22
CA VAL A 323 2.55 -17.06 -26.53
C VAL A 323 1.80 -15.83 -27.04
N LEU A 324 2.49 -14.71 -27.31
CA LEU A 324 1.86 -13.51 -27.87
C LEU A 324 1.21 -13.77 -29.24
N GLU A 325 1.80 -14.66 -30.05
CA GLU A 325 1.22 -15.10 -31.34
C GLU A 325 -0.10 -15.88 -31.16
N ARG A 326 -0.31 -16.51 -30.00
CA ARG A 326 -1.55 -17.22 -29.65
C ARG A 326 -2.68 -16.30 -29.18
N ARG A 327 -2.50 -14.98 -29.17
CA ARG A 327 -3.51 -14.02 -28.67
C ARG A 327 -4.91 -14.24 -29.26
N GLN A 328 -5.03 -14.60 -30.53
CA GLN A 328 -6.36 -14.82 -31.14
C GLN A 328 -7.10 -16.00 -30.49
N ASP A 329 -6.44 -17.14 -30.29
CA ASP A 329 -7.02 -18.31 -29.61
C ASP A 329 -7.43 -17.98 -28.17
N ILE A 330 -6.58 -17.22 -27.46
CA ILE A 330 -6.87 -16.74 -26.10
C ILE A 330 -8.07 -15.79 -26.09
N ALA A 331 -8.18 -14.91 -27.09
CA ALA A 331 -9.31 -13.99 -27.24
C ALA A 331 -10.62 -14.73 -27.50
N GLU A 332 -10.59 -15.78 -28.34
CA GLU A 332 -11.75 -16.62 -28.61
C GLU A 332 -12.27 -17.30 -27.33
N ALA A 333 -11.36 -17.83 -26.50
CA ALA A 333 -11.71 -18.39 -25.20
C ALA A 333 -12.34 -17.33 -24.26
N ALA A 334 -11.71 -16.16 -24.15
CA ALA A 334 -12.18 -15.08 -23.29
C ALA A 334 -13.57 -14.59 -23.71
N GLN A 335 -13.76 -14.27 -24.99
CA GLN A 335 -15.02 -13.77 -25.53
C GLN A 335 -16.17 -14.77 -25.37
N ARG A 336 -15.88 -16.06 -25.52
CA ARG A 336 -16.89 -17.12 -25.43
C ARG A 336 -17.32 -17.42 -24.00
N PHE A 337 -16.40 -17.43 -23.04
CA PHE A 337 -16.67 -17.98 -21.71
C PHE A 337 -16.77 -16.92 -20.59
N ALA A 338 -16.09 -15.77 -20.72
CA ALA A 338 -16.07 -14.76 -19.66
C ALA A 338 -17.42 -14.03 -19.45
N PRO A 339 -18.13 -13.54 -20.49
CA PRO A 339 -19.32 -12.71 -20.31
C PRO A 339 -20.46 -13.38 -19.51
N GLN A 340 -20.70 -14.67 -19.78
CA GLN A 340 -21.82 -15.44 -19.22
C GLN A 340 -21.59 -15.92 -17.78
N ARG A 341 -20.35 -15.85 -17.27
CA ARG A 341 -19.99 -16.48 -16.00
C ARG A 341 -19.91 -15.46 -14.87
N ARG A 342 -20.72 -15.67 -13.83
CA ARG A 342 -20.73 -14.83 -12.63
C ARG A 342 -19.50 -15.09 -11.75
N TYR A 343 -19.27 -16.35 -11.39
CA TYR A 343 -18.21 -16.77 -10.47
C TYR A 343 -16.97 -17.26 -11.23
N TRP A 344 -15.80 -16.84 -10.77
CA TRP A 344 -14.53 -17.06 -11.42
C TRP A 344 -13.51 -17.53 -10.39
N ALA A 345 -12.63 -18.44 -10.81
CA ALA A 345 -11.55 -18.94 -9.99
C ALA A 345 -10.30 -19.18 -10.85
N VAL A 346 -9.14 -19.15 -10.19
CA VAL A 346 -7.86 -19.50 -10.80
C VAL A 346 -7.19 -20.58 -9.95
N VAL A 347 -6.67 -21.62 -10.58
CA VAL A 347 -6.00 -22.72 -9.87
C VAL A 347 -4.63 -22.99 -10.46
N GLY A 348 -3.72 -23.48 -9.62
CA GLY A 348 -2.39 -23.91 -10.03
C GLY A 348 -1.67 -24.68 -8.91
N ASN A 349 -0.74 -25.55 -9.29
CA ASN A 349 0.05 -26.39 -8.39
C ASN A 349 1.53 -26.05 -8.46
N GLY A 350 2.25 -26.19 -7.33
CA GLY A 350 3.69 -25.95 -7.29
C GLY A 350 4.04 -24.55 -7.82
N PRO A 351 5.02 -24.41 -8.75
CA PRO A 351 5.34 -23.13 -9.38
C PRO A 351 4.15 -22.45 -10.07
N ASN A 352 3.17 -23.20 -10.60
CA ASN A 352 1.97 -22.62 -11.22
C ASN A 352 1.07 -21.91 -10.20
N LYS A 353 1.26 -22.09 -8.89
CA LYS A 353 0.56 -21.28 -7.89
C LYS A 353 0.92 -19.79 -8.01
N VAL A 354 2.17 -19.47 -8.37
CA VAL A 354 2.59 -18.09 -8.64
C VAL A 354 1.81 -17.50 -9.81
N ALA A 355 1.69 -18.24 -10.91
CA ALA A 355 0.88 -17.82 -12.04
C ALA A 355 -0.58 -17.64 -11.65
N ALA A 356 -1.14 -18.59 -10.89
CA ALA A 356 -2.53 -18.51 -10.46
C ALA A 356 -2.81 -17.26 -9.60
N GLU A 357 -1.90 -16.90 -8.71
CA GLU A 357 -2.02 -15.70 -7.88
C GLU A 357 -1.91 -14.41 -8.69
N GLU A 358 -0.97 -14.34 -9.64
CA GLU A 358 -0.81 -13.16 -10.50
C GLU A 358 -2.00 -12.99 -11.46
N VAL A 359 -2.46 -14.09 -12.07
CA VAL A 359 -3.64 -14.08 -12.93
C VAL A 359 -4.88 -13.67 -12.14
N ARG A 360 -5.06 -14.15 -10.90
CA ARG A 360 -6.13 -13.66 -10.03
C ARG A 360 -6.05 -12.14 -9.87
N VAL A 361 -4.87 -11.58 -9.56
CA VAL A 361 -4.71 -10.13 -9.39
C VAL A 361 -5.13 -9.41 -10.68
N LYS A 362 -4.63 -9.81 -11.86
CA LYS A 362 -4.97 -9.15 -13.12
C LYS A 362 -6.46 -9.26 -13.47
N LEU A 363 -7.06 -10.43 -13.30
CA LEU A 363 -8.48 -10.60 -13.60
C LEU A 363 -9.35 -9.79 -12.64
N SER A 364 -8.96 -9.65 -11.37
CA SER A 364 -9.65 -8.76 -10.43
C SER A 364 -9.50 -7.28 -10.80
N GLU A 365 -8.28 -6.86 -11.20
CA GLU A 365 -8.00 -5.48 -11.64
C GLU A 365 -8.71 -5.12 -12.95
N LEU A 366 -8.80 -6.04 -13.91
CA LEU A 366 -9.31 -5.76 -15.26
C LEU A 366 -10.80 -6.07 -15.43
N CYS A 367 -11.31 -7.11 -14.75
CA CYS A 367 -12.69 -7.58 -14.95
C CYS A 367 -13.63 -7.20 -13.80
N TYR A 368 -13.12 -6.59 -12.72
CA TYR A 368 -13.85 -6.18 -11.52
C TYR A 368 -14.64 -7.31 -10.86
N LYS A 369 -14.00 -8.46 -10.76
CA LYS A 369 -14.54 -9.65 -10.09
C LYS A 369 -13.71 -9.98 -8.86
N SER A 370 -14.40 -10.40 -7.80
CA SER A 370 -13.76 -11.17 -6.74
C SER A 370 -13.49 -12.57 -7.26
N ILE A 371 -12.24 -13.01 -7.19
CA ILE A 371 -11.78 -14.24 -7.83
C ILE A 371 -11.05 -15.07 -6.77
N ALA A 372 -11.50 -16.30 -6.58
CA ALA A 372 -10.83 -17.26 -5.72
C ALA A 372 -9.51 -17.72 -6.38
N CYS A 373 -8.49 -17.99 -5.58
CA CYS A 373 -7.26 -18.60 -6.07
C CYS A 373 -6.84 -19.75 -5.16
N ASP A 374 -6.98 -20.97 -5.68
CA ASP A 374 -6.83 -22.20 -4.91
C ASP A 374 -5.71 -23.06 -5.49
N VAL A 375 -5.38 -24.13 -4.78
CA VAL A 375 -4.68 -25.26 -5.37
C VAL A 375 -5.73 -26.12 -6.08
N THR A 376 -5.38 -26.73 -7.22
CA THR A 376 -6.34 -27.42 -8.09
C THR A 376 -7.21 -28.43 -7.31
N GLU A 377 -6.62 -29.31 -6.53
CA GLU A 377 -7.33 -30.37 -5.81
C GLU A 377 -8.28 -29.81 -4.74
N ASP A 378 -7.98 -28.63 -4.16
CA ASP A 378 -8.76 -28.06 -3.06
C ASP A 378 -10.07 -27.43 -3.55
N LYS A 379 -10.14 -27.05 -4.83
CA LYS A 379 -11.30 -26.38 -5.42
C LYS A 379 -12.61 -27.17 -5.25
N LYS A 380 -12.53 -28.51 -5.28
CA LYS A 380 -13.70 -29.39 -5.08
C LYS A 380 -14.24 -29.37 -3.64
N HIS A 381 -13.42 -28.93 -2.68
CA HIS A 381 -13.78 -28.86 -1.26
C HIS A 381 -14.34 -27.49 -0.84
N ILE A 382 -14.23 -26.46 -1.69
CA ILE A 382 -14.57 -25.07 -1.34
C ILE A 382 -15.87 -24.65 -2.04
N ASP A 383 -15.83 -24.37 -3.34
CA ASP A 383 -16.88 -23.64 -4.06
C ASP A 383 -17.09 -24.12 -5.51
N LEU A 384 -16.73 -25.37 -5.84
CA LEU A 384 -16.98 -25.94 -7.17
C LEU A 384 -18.48 -25.92 -7.56
N SER A 385 -19.38 -25.98 -6.58
CA SER A 385 -20.84 -25.91 -6.77
C SER A 385 -21.34 -24.59 -7.36
N SER A 386 -20.51 -23.53 -7.38
CA SER A 386 -20.85 -22.24 -7.99
C SER A 386 -20.80 -22.24 -9.53
N GLU A 387 -20.50 -23.38 -10.16
CA GLU A 387 -20.33 -23.55 -11.61
C GLU A 387 -19.39 -22.48 -12.25
N PRO A 388 -18.20 -22.22 -11.65
CA PRO A 388 -17.39 -21.07 -12.02
C PRO A 388 -16.68 -21.25 -13.36
N LEU A 389 -16.24 -20.14 -13.96
CA LEU A 389 -15.12 -20.16 -14.90
C LEU A 389 -13.85 -20.46 -14.11
N ILE A 390 -13.10 -21.49 -14.50
CA ILE A 390 -11.87 -21.88 -13.82
C ILE A 390 -10.70 -21.74 -14.78
N PHE A 391 -9.81 -20.79 -14.53
CA PHE A 391 -8.56 -20.66 -15.26
C PHE A 391 -7.50 -21.56 -14.59
N VAL A 392 -7.02 -22.58 -15.30
CA VAL A 392 -6.14 -23.63 -14.78
C VAL A 392 -4.72 -23.41 -15.31
N CYS A 393 -3.80 -23.07 -14.41
CA CYS A 393 -2.38 -22.93 -14.72
C CYS A 393 -1.69 -24.30 -14.61
N ALA A 394 -1.39 -24.95 -15.74
CA ALA A 394 -0.83 -26.30 -15.79
C ALA A 394 0.41 -26.44 -16.70
N ALA A 395 0.99 -25.32 -17.17
CA ALA A 395 2.21 -25.36 -17.98
C ALA A 395 3.37 -26.01 -17.21
N GLY A 396 4.12 -26.88 -17.88
CA GLY A 396 5.27 -27.58 -17.30
C GLY A 396 4.94 -28.73 -16.33
N LEU A 397 3.66 -29.05 -16.10
CA LEU A 397 3.30 -30.25 -15.33
C LEU A 397 3.67 -31.52 -16.10
N VAL A 398 4.20 -32.51 -15.39
CA VAL A 398 4.66 -33.79 -15.96
C VAL A 398 4.29 -34.97 -15.07
N GLY A 399 4.26 -36.16 -15.67
CA GLY A 399 4.03 -37.43 -14.94
C GLY A 399 2.72 -37.42 -14.15
N SER A 400 2.75 -38.00 -12.95
CA SER A 400 1.56 -38.18 -12.11
C SER A 400 0.88 -36.86 -11.73
N THR A 401 1.63 -35.77 -11.59
CA THR A 401 1.04 -34.46 -11.27
C THR A 401 0.15 -33.92 -12.40
N ALA A 402 0.54 -34.15 -13.65
CA ALA A 402 -0.30 -33.80 -14.80
C ALA A 402 -1.54 -34.71 -14.87
N ASP A 403 -1.39 -36.00 -14.58
CA ASP A 403 -2.51 -36.95 -14.53
C ASP A 403 -3.54 -36.57 -13.46
N ASP A 404 -3.10 -36.12 -12.29
CA ASP A 404 -3.98 -35.73 -11.19
C ASP A 404 -4.72 -34.43 -11.48
N VAL A 405 -4.03 -33.39 -11.99
CA VAL A 405 -4.69 -32.14 -12.42
C VAL A 405 -5.68 -32.41 -13.56
N ALA A 406 -5.37 -33.31 -14.50
CA ALA A 406 -6.28 -33.67 -15.58
C ALA A 406 -7.58 -34.33 -15.08
N LYS A 407 -7.49 -35.18 -14.04
CA LYS A 407 -8.68 -35.75 -13.38
C LYS A 407 -9.53 -34.65 -12.73
N GLU A 408 -8.90 -33.71 -12.03
CA GLU A 408 -9.61 -32.58 -11.42
C GLU A 408 -10.31 -31.70 -12.47
N VAL A 409 -9.67 -31.42 -13.60
CA VAL A 409 -10.30 -30.70 -14.72
C VAL A 409 -11.53 -31.44 -15.25
N ALA A 410 -11.47 -32.77 -15.36
CA ALA A 410 -12.63 -33.58 -15.75
C ALA A 410 -13.77 -33.50 -14.72
N ILE A 411 -13.44 -33.50 -13.42
CA ILE A 411 -14.40 -33.29 -12.33
C ILE A 411 -15.04 -31.90 -12.46
N TYR A 412 -14.25 -30.85 -12.67
CA TYR A 412 -14.78 -29.50 -12.85
C TYR A 412 -15.81 -29.44 -13.96
N ARG A 413 -15.48 -30.05 -15.11
CA ARG A 413 -16.35 -30.12 -16.27
C ARG A 413 -17.64 -30.88 -16.00
N ALA A 414 -17.56 -32.01 -15.30
CA ALA A 414 -18.72 -32.82 -14.92
C ALA A 414 -19.69 -32.03 -14.00
N HIS A 415 -19.17 -31.11 -13.20
CA HIS A 415 -19.92 -30.20 -12.34
C HIS A 415 -20.26 -28.85 -12.99
N LYS A 416 -20.32 -28.80 -14.33
CA LYS A 416 -20.73 -27.64 -15.15
C LYS A 416 -19.86 -26.38 -15.03
N ALA A 417 -18.72 -26.47 -14.36
CA ALA A 417 -17.71 -25.42 -14.41
C ALA A 417 -17.14 -25.28 -15.83
N ALA A 418 -16.49 -24.16 -16.08
CA ALA A 418 -15.87 -23.83 -17.35
C ALA A 418 -14.33 -23.80 -17.22
N PRO A 419 -13.66 -24.97 -17.25
CA PRO A 419 -12.21 -25.04 -17.15
C PRO A 419 -11.52 -24.58 -18.45
N ILE A 420 -10.75 -23.50 -18.37
CA ILE A 420 -9.83 -23.04 -19.42
C ILE A 420 -8.43 -23.40 -18.95
N VAL A 421 -7.77 -24.32 -19.66
CA VAL A 421 -6.50 -24.90 -19.22
C VAL A 421 -5.36 -24.34 -20.05
N VAL A 422 -4.29 -23.92 -19.37
CA VAL A 422 -3.00 -23.58 -19.99
C VAL A 422 -2.03 -24.72 -19.73
N ALA A 423 -1.56 -25.38 -20.78
CA ALA A 423 -0.64 -26.53 -20.67
C ALA A 423 0.48 -26.45 -21.69
N SER A 424 1.54 -27.24 -21.49
CA SER A 424 2.64 -27.33 -22.46
C SER A 424 2.17 -27.97 -23.77
N GLU A 425 2.79 -27.57 -24.88
CA GLU A 425 2.62 -28.23 -26.18
C GLU A 425 2.86 -29.74 -26.10
N GLY A 426 2.04 -30.51 -26.82
CA GLY A 426 2.07 -31.98 -26.80
C GLY A 426 1.23 -32.63 -25.69
N GLU A 427 0.61 -31.85 -24.80
CA GLU A 427 -0.26 -32.38 -23.75
C GLU A 427 -1.62 -32.82 -24.29
N THR A 428 -2.03 -34.05 -23.94
CA THR A 428 -3.30 -34.65 -24.41
C THR A 428 -4.22 -35.11 -23.28
N ARG A 429 -3.80 -34.95 -22.01
CA ARG A 429 -4.57 -35.45 -20.85
C ARG A 429 -5.77 -34.56 -20.50
N PHE A 430 -5.73 -33.27 -20.84
CA PHE A 430 -6.74 -32.28 -20.45
C PHE A 430 -8.03 -32.29 -21.30
N ASN A 431 -8.57 -33.48 -21.61
CA ASN A 431 -9.81 -33.63 -22.39
C ASN A 431 -11.06 -33.04 -21.72
N GLY A 432 -11.02 -32.83 -20.40
CA GLY A 432 -12.08 -32.17 -19.64
C GLY A 432 -12.11 -30.65 -19.82
N ALA A 433 -11.07 -30.06 -20.42
CA ALA A 433 -11.02 -28.62 -20.66
C ALA A 433 -12.12 -28.17 -21.63
N LEU A 434 -12.73 -27.03 -21.35
CA LEU A 434 -13.57 -26.34 -22.34
C LEU A 434 -12.77 -25.68 -23.44
N HIS A 435 -11.57 -25.23 -23.08
CA HIS A 435 -10.59 -24.65 -23.97
C HIS A 435 -9.21 -25.01 -23.46
N LEU A 436 -8.34 -25.47 -24.35
CA LEU A 436 -6.96 -25.80 -24.04
C LEU A 436 -6.04 -24.84 -24.80
N VAL A 437 -5.39 -23.94 -24.07
CA VAL A 437 -4.35 -23.08 -24.61
C VAL A 437 -3.01 -23.77 -24.41
N THR A 438 -2.28 -24.01 -25.50
CA THR A 438 -0.95 -24.63 -25.44
C THR A 438 0.16 -23.58 -25.50
N VAL A 439 1.21 -23.79 -24.71
CA VAL A 439 2.40 -22.92 -24.64
C VAL A 439 3.67 -23.73 -24.86
N PRO A 440 4.77 -23.13 -25.35
CA PRO A 440 6.02 -23.85 -25.56
C PRO A 440 6.50 -24.66 -24.35
N VAL A 441 7.14 -25.80 -24.61
CA VAL A 441 7.74 -26.61 -23.55
C VAL A 441 9.00 -25.91 -23.03
N VAL A 442 9.00 -25.60 -21.73
CA VAL A 442 10.12 -25.01 -20.99
C VAL A 442 10.31 -25.76 -19.66
N ASP A 443 11.38 -25.44 -18.93
CA ASP A 443 11.62 -26.04 -17.61
C ASP A 443 10.41 -25.88 -16.65
N PRO A 444 9.98 -26.95 -15.95
CA PRO A 444 8.85 -26.91 -15.02
C PRO A 444 8.94 -25.82 -13.94
N ALA A 445 10.15 -25.46 -13.49
CA ALA A 445 10.34 -24.41 -12.49
C ALA A 445 10.05 -23.00 -13.04
N LEU A 446 10.08 -22.82 -14.36
CA LEU A 446 9.86 -21.53 -15.04
C LEU A 446 8.59 -21.50 -15.91
N ALA A 447 7.97 -22.65 -16.19
CA ALA A 447 6.81 -22.75 -17.08
C ALA A 447 5.60 -21.92 -16.64
N PHE A 448 5.48 -21.63 -15.35
CA PHE A 448 4.43 -20.74 -14.82
C PHE A 448 4.47 -19.33 -15.45
N ILE A 449 5.63 -18.87 -15.94
CA ILE A 449 5.78 -17.59 -16.64
C ILE A 449 4.85 -17.53 -17.86
N LEU A 450 4.76 -18.64 -18.60
CA LEU A 450 3.91 -18.73 -19.80
C LEU A 450 2.42 -18.81 -19.41
N SER A 451 2.08 -19.53 -18.33
CA SER A 451 0.72 -19.52 -17.75
C SER A 451 0.27 -18.10 -17.36
N ALA A 452 1.16 -17.32 -16.72
CA ALA A 452 0.87 -15.94 -16.35
C ALA A 452 0.64 -15.05 -17.59
N MET A 453 1.44 -15.24 -18.65
CA MET A 453 1.29 -14.47 -19.89
C MET A 453 -0.03 -14.76 -20.62
N VAL A 454 -0.42 -16.04 -20.69
CA VAL A 454 -1.74 -16.39 -21.21
C VAL A 454 -2.84 -15.75 -20.35
N GLY A 455 -2.71 -15.76 -19.03
CA GLY A 455 -3.70 -15.14 -18.14
C GLY A 455 -3.76 -13.61 -18.24
N HIS A 456 -2.64 -12.93 -18.48
CA HIS A 456 -2.59 -11.49 -18.77
C HIS A 456 -3.34 -11.15 -20.07
N LEU A 457 -3.10 -11.91 -21.14
CA LEU A 457 -3.84 -11.76 -22.41
C LEU A 457 -5.32 -12.11 -22.24
N PHE A 458 -5.64 -13.20 -21.56
CA PHE A 458 -7.01 -13.61 -21.28
C PHE A 458 -7.77 -12.54 -20.50
N GLY A 459 -7.14 -11.93 -19.48
CA GLY A 459 -7.75 -10.86 -18.71
C GLY A 459 -8.03 -9.60 -19.53
N TYR A 460 -7.09 -9.21 -20.39
CA TYR A 460 -7.30 -8.12 -21.33
C TYR A 460 -8.47 -8.39 -22.29
N GLU A 461 -8.50 -9.56 -22.93
CA GLU A 461 -9.57 -9.92 -23.86
C GLU A 461 -10.93 -10.11 -23.17
N ALA A 462 -10.94 -10.62 -21.94
CA ALA A 462 -12.15 -10.76 -21.16
C ALA A 462 -12.71 -9.40 -20.75
N ALA A 463 -11.85 -8.45 -20.37
CA ALA A 463 -12.27 -7.08 -20.07
C ALA A 463 -12.89 -6.41 -21.31
N LEU A 464 -12.28 -6.58 -22.50
CA LEU A 464 -12.85 -6.09 -23.75
C LEU A 464 -14.19 -6.73 -24.08
N ALA A 465 -14.31 -8.06 -23.89
CA ALA A 465 -15.55 -8.78 -24.14
C ALA A 465 -16.69 -8.29 -23.23
N ILE A 466 -16.38 -7.98 -21.97
CA ILE A 466 -17.34 -7.43 -21.00
C ILE A 466 -17.70 -5.98 -21.36
N ASP A 467 -16.72 -5.14 -21.67
CA ASP A 467 -16.96 -3.73 -22.05
C ASP A 467 -17.81 -3.62 -23.32
N ALA A 468 -17.59 -4.52 -24.29
CA ALA A 468 -18.35 -4.56 -25.53
C ALA A 468 -19.85 -4.77 -25.31
N LEU A 469 -20.26 -5.41 -24.21
CA LEU A 469 -21.67 -5.56 -23.84
C LEU A 469 -22.35 -4.21 -23.56
N ALA A 470 -21.59 -3.19 -23.14
CA ALA A 470 -22.12 -1.85 -22.89
C ALA A 470 -22.42 -1.07 -24.18
N ARG A 471 -21.86 -1.48 -25.32
CA ARG A 471 -21.95 -0.76 -26.59
C ARG A 471 -23.38 -0.40 -27.02
N PRO A 472 -24.34 -1.35 -27.13
CA PRO A 472 -25.72 -0.99 -27.49
C PRO A 472 -26.36 -0.02 -26.49
N LEU A 473 -25.95 -0.06 -25.21
CA LEU A 473 -26.47 0.84 -24.18
C LEU A 473 -25.89 2.26 -24.31
N ARG A 474 -24.61 2.38 -24.63
CA ARG A 474 -23.96 3.68 -24.94
C ARG A 474 -24.62 4.33 -26.16
N GLU A 475 -24.81 3.56 -27.24
CA GLU A 475 -25.50 4.03 -28.45
C GLU A 475 -26.95 4.47 -28.13
N ALA A 476 -27.65 3.78 -27.23
CA ALA A 476 -29.00 4.19 -26.79
C ALA A 476 -29.00 5.49 -25.99
N ARG A 477 -28.01 5.68 -25.11
CA ARG A 477 -27.85 6.90 -24.30
C ARG A 477 -27.49 8.09 -25.18
N GLU A 478 -26.59 7.92 -26.14
CA GLU A 478 -26.23 8.95 -27.13
C GLU A 478 -27.46 9.40 -27.94
N ALA A 479 -28.31 8.45 -28.36
CA ALA A 479 -29.56 8.79 -29.06
C ALA A 479 -30.53 9.62 -28.20
N ILE A 480 -30.53 9.44 -26.88
CA ILE A 480 -31.31 10.26 -25.95
C ILE A 480 -30.69 11.65 -25.82
N GLU A 481 -29.38 11.76 -25.64
CA GLU A 481 -28.65 13.02 -25.53
C GLU A 481 -28.85 13.89 -26.80
N ASP A 482 -28.77 13.29 -27.99
CA ASP A 482 -29.03 13.95 -29.27
C ASP A 482 -30.47 14.47 -29.39
N ALA A 483 -31.44 13.71 -28.87
CA ALA A 483 -32.84 14.11 -28.86
C ALA A 483 -33.09 15.30 -27.91
N ILE A 484 -32.44 15.31 -26.74
CA ILE A 484 -32.48 16.41 -25.76
C ILE A 484 -31.87 17.68 -26.36
N ALA A 485 -30.69 17.57 -26.99
CA ALA A 485 -29.98 18.70 -27.59
C ALA A 485 -30.76 19.39 -28.71
N SER A 486 -31.74 18.70 -29.32
CA SER A 486 -32.54 19.22 -30.44
C SER A 486 -33.62 20.24 -30.03
N GLY A 487 -33.83 20.49 -28.73
CA GLY A 487 -34.73 21.55 -28.24
C GLY A 487 -36.22 21.36 -28.58
N VAL A 488 -36.64 20.13 -28.87
CA VAL A 488 -38.04 19.80 -29.21
C VAL A 488 -38.92 19.63 -27.97
N THR A 489 -40.25 19.68 -28.13
CA THR A 489 -41.19 19.45 -27.01
C THR A 489 -41.09 18.02 -26.47
N GLY A 490 -41.46 17.80 -25.20
CA GLY A 490 -41.34 16.49 -24.53
C GLY A 490 -41.94 15.31 -25.31
N ASP A 491 -43.12 15.48 -25.91
CA ASP A 491 -43.76 14.41 -26.71
C ASP A 491 -43.04 14.14 -28.03
N GLN A 492 -42.48 15.18 -28.66
CA GLN A 492 -41.69 15.02 -29.87
C GLN A 492 -40.34 14.36 -29.58
N MET A 493 -39.72 14.72 -28.45
CA MET A 493 -38.51 14.10 -27.93
C MET A 493 -38.73 12.60 -27.69
N LEU A 494 -39.77 12.24 -26.95
CA LEU A 494 -40.08 10.84 -26.65
C LEU A 494 -40.31 10.03 -27.93
N ARG A 495 -41.13 10.51 -28.88
CA ARG A 495 -41.33 9.83 -30.17
C ARG A 495 -40.06 9.67 -31.00
N ARG A 496 -39.10 10.59 -30.86
CA ARG A 496 -37.81 10.50 -31.54
C ARG A 496 -36.93 9.44 -30.87
N VAL A 497 -36.80 9.50 -29.55
CA VAL A 497 -36.07 8.51 -28.73
C VAL A 497 -36.61 7.11 -28.99
N SER A 498 -37.91 6.87 -28.85
CA SER A 498 -38.55 5.57 -29.05
C SER A 498 -38.23 4.95 -30.42
N ARG A 499 -38.11 5.77 -31.47
CA ARG A 499 -37.75 5.28 -32.83
C ARG A 499 -36.26 4.99 -32.95
N GLN A 500 -35.41 5.82 -32.38
CA GLN A 500 -33.95 5.68 -32.51
C GLN A 500 -33.40 4.52 -31.68
N ILE A 501 -33.98 4.23 -30.50
CA ILE A 501 -33.43 3.20 -29.59
C ILE A 501 -33.83 1.76 -29.95
N VAL A 502 -34.76 1.53 -30.89
CA VAL A 502 -35.24 0.19 -31.28
C VAL A 502 -34.11 -0.82 -31.54
N PRO A 503 -33.13 -0.56 -32.44
CA PRO A 503 -32.08 -1.53 -32.73
C PRO A 503 -31.13 -1.77 -31.55
N MET A 504 -30.95 -0.79 -30.66
CA MET A 504 -30.17 -0.94 -29.43
C MET A 504 -30.92 -1.83 -28.43
N ALA A 505 -32.22 -1.58 -28.24
CA ALA A 505 -33.07 -2.35 -27.35
C ALA A 505 -33.19 -3.81 -27.80
N GLN A 506 -33.34 -4.07 -29.11
CA GLN A 506 -33.37 -5.42 -29.66
C GLN A 506 -32.08 -6.19 -29.36
N ARG A 507 -30.90 -5.58 -29.61
CA ARG A 507 -29.61 -6.18 -29.28
C ARG A 507 -29.44 -6.43 -27.79
N PHE A 508 -29.91 -5.51 -26.94
CA PHE A 508 -29.95 -5.71 -25.49
C PHE A 508 -30.81 -6.94 -25.13
N PHE A 509 -32.03 -7.05 -25.64
CA PHE A 509 -32.91 -8.19 -25.37
C PHE A 509 -32.38 -9.52 -25.93
N ASP A 510 -31.72 -9.51 -27.09
CA ASP A 510 -31.03 -10.69 -27.65
C ASP A 510 -29.91 -11.16 -26.71
N THR A 511 -29.05 -10.24 -26.28
CA THR A 511 -27.92 -10.52 -25.40
C THR A 511 -28.37 -10.98 -24.01
N LEU A 512 -29.51 -10.47 -23.53
CA LEU A 512 -30.15 -10.94 -22.30
C LEU A 512 -30.67 -12.38 -22.45
N ARG A 513 -31.28 -12.72 -23.60
CA ARG A 513 -31.77 -14.08 -23.88
C ARG A 513 -30.65 -15.11 -24.00
N THR A 514 -29.46 -14.73 -24.43
CA THR A 514 -28.30 -15.64 -24.50
C THR A 514 -27.57 -15.80 -23.17
N GLY A 515 -27.98 -15.10 -22.11
CA GLY A 515 -27.30 -15.12 -20.80
C GLY A 515 -25.96 -14.38 -20.77
N SER A 516 -25.61 -13.63 -21.82
CA SER A 516 -24.30 -12.95 -21.93
C SER A 516 -24.12 -11.83 -20.91
N TYR A 517 -25.21 -11.33 -20.32
CA TYR A 517 -25.18 -10.36 -19.22
C TYR A 517 -25.05 -10.99 -17.83
N ASP A 518 -25.31 -12.30 -17.67
CA ASP A 518 -25.46 -12.96 -16.37
C ASP A 518 -24.23 -12.81 -15.46
N GLY A 519 -23.05 -12.72 -16.10
CA GLY A 519 -21.79 -12.56 -15.40
C GLY A 519 -21.54 -11.15 -14.88
N ASN A 520 -22.12 -10.10 -15.49
CA ASN A 520 -21.58 -8.74 -15.35
C ASN A 520 -22.63 -7.62 -15.20
N LEU A 521 -23.91 -7.91 -15.43
CA LEU A 521 -25.01 -6.97 -15.20
C LEU A 521 -25.84 -7.46 -14.02
N GLU A 522 -26.14 -6.58 -13.07
CA GLU A 522 -27.00 -6.91 -11.94
C GLU A 522 -28.41 -7.23 -12.42
N ALA A 523 -29.06 -8.21 -11.79
CA ALA A 523 -30.42 -8.60 -12.14
C ALA A 523 -31.42 -7.45 -11.92
N SER A 524 -31.23 -6.66 -10.86
CA SER A 524 -32.00 -5.44 -10.56
C SER A 524 -31.89 -4.40 -11.69
N THR A 525 -30.66 -4.15 -12.17
CA THR A 525 -30.37 -3.23 -13.26
C THR A 525 -30.93 -3.74 -14.58
N ALA A 526 -30.75 -5.02 -14.89
CA ALA A 526 -31.30 -5.66 -16.09
C ALA A 526 -32.84 -5.61 -16.13
N VAL A 527 -33.51 -5.91 -15.02
CA VAL A 527 -34.99 -5.87 -14.92
C VAL A 527 -35.50 -4.44 -15.09
N ARG A 528 -34.90 -3.47 -14.38
CA ARG A 528 -35.28 -2.05 -14.48
C ARG A 528 -35.11 -1.52 -15.90
N LEU A 529 -33.95 -1.76 -16.51
CA LEU A 529 -33.68 -1.31 -17.87
C LEU A 529 -34.61 -2.00 -18.88
N SER A 530 -34.89 -3.29 -18.69
CA SER A 530 -35.82 -4.03 -19.55
C SER A 530 -37.24 -3.45 -19.49
N GLY A 531 -37.74 -3.11 -18.29
CA GLY A 531 -39.05 -2.48 -18.12
C GLY A 531 -39.11 -1.13 -18.83
N LEU A 532 -38.19 -0.23 -18.53
CA LEU A 532 -38.15 1.12 -19.12
C LEU A 532 -37.98 1.12 -20.64
N LEU A 533 -37.20 0.17 -21.19
CA LEU A 533 -37.10 0.00 -22.64
C LEU A 533 -38.41 -0.51 -23.24
N ARG A 534 -39.16 -1.38 -22.56
CA ARG A 534 -40.48 -1.83 -23.03
C ARG A 534 -41.51 -0.72 -22.97
N ASP A 535 -41.51 0.07 -21.91
CA ASP A 535 -42.37 1.25 -21.77
C ASP A 535 -42.11 2.24 -22.90
N ALA A 536 -40.84 2.60 -23.10
CA ALA A 536 -40.44 3.54 -24.15
C ALA A 536 -40.79 3.05 -25.57
N LEU A 537 -40.88 1.73 -25.79
CA LEU A 537 -41.22 1.12 -27.07
C LEU A 537 -42.70 0.72 -27.21
N SER A 538 -43.51 0.95 -26.18
CA SER A 538 -44.95 0.69 -26.18
C SER A 538 -45.69 1.60 -27.17
N PRO A 539 -46.84 1.17 -27.73
CA PRO A 539 -47.72 2.07 -28.48
C PRO A 539 -48.17 3.30 -27.67
N GLN A 540 -48.30 3.16 -26.34
CA GLN A 540 -48.65 4.23 -25.40
C GLN A 540 -47.58 4.33 -24.29
N PRO A 541 -46.41 4.95 -24.55
CA PRO A 541 -45.28 4.90 -23.61
C PRO A 541 -45.53 5.49 -22.24
N LEU A 542 -46.30 6.58 -22.16
CA LEU A 542 -46.58 7.26 -20.89
C LEU A 542 -47.56 6.49 -20.00
N GLU A 543 -48.54 5.81 -20.61
CA GLU A 543 -49.49 4.95 -19.89
C GLU A 543 -48.77 3.71 -19.35
N ALA A 544 -47.97 3.04 -20.19
CA ALA A 544 -47.17 1.88 -19.78
C ALA A 544 -46.21 2.24 -18.63
N TYR A 545 -45.46 3.34 -18.76
CA TYR A 545 -44.56 3.81 -17.70
C TYR A 545 -45.31 4.14 -16.39
N GLN A 546 -46.50 4.74 -16.48
CA GLN A 546 -47.30 5.04 -15.29
C GLN A 546 -47.81 3.76 -14.60
N GLU A 547 -48.22 2.76 -15.37
CA GLU A 547 -48.65 1.45 -14.86
C GLU A 547 -47.50 0.70 -14.17
N ASP A 548 -46.33 0.66 -14.80
CA ASP A 548 -45.17 -0.09 -14.30
C ASP A 548 -44.46 0.62 -13.12
N SER A 549 -44.34 1.95 -13.17
CA SER A 549 -43.59 2.73 -12.17
C SER A 549 -44.44 3.27 -11.02
N GLY A 550 -45.76 3.40 -11.21
CA GLY A 550 -46.67 4.10 -10.29
C GLY A 550 -46.44 5.63 -10.21
N LYS A 551 -45.52 6.19 -11.00
CA LYS A 551 -45.27 7.63 -11.11
C LYS A 551 -46.21 8.25 -12.15
N VAL A 552 -46.44 9.56 -12.06
CA VAL A 552 -47.19 10.30 -13.08
C VAL A 552 -46.46 10.18 -14.43
N GLY A 553 -47.17 9.71 -15.47
CA GLY A 553 -46.62 9.55 -16.81
C GLY A 553 -46.25 10.89 -17.44
N SER A 554 -44.95 11.16 -17.57
CA SER A 554 -44.44 12.36 -18.27
C SER A 554 -43.26 12.00 -19.17
N PRO A 555 -43.10 12.67 -20.33
CA PRO A 555 -41.98 12.40 -21.23
C PRO A 555 -40.60 12.59 -20.56
N SER A 556 -40.44 13.63 -19.74
CA SER A 556 -39.22 13.88 -18.99
C SER A 556 -38.97 12.79 -17.95
N GLY A 557 -39.97 12.40 -17.16
CA GLY A 557 -39.81 11.37 -16.13
C GLY A 557 -39.37 10.00 -16.69
N LEU A 558 -39.97 9.57 -17.80
CA LEU A 558 -39.57 8.33 -18.48
C LEU A 558 -38.14 8.42 -19.04
N ILE A 559 -37.80 9.54 -19.69
CA ILE A 559 -36.46 9.73 -20.26
C ILE A 559 -35.39 9.82 -19.18
N ASP A 560 -35.65 10.51 -18.07
CA ASP A 560 -34.72 10.62 -16.94
C ASP A 560 -34.47 9.26 -16.29
N ASP A 561 -35.53 8.49 -16.00
CA ASP A 561 -35.40 7.14 -15.43
C ASP A 561 -34.68 6.18 -16.40
N LEU A 562 -34.98 6.25 -17.70
CA LEU A 562 -34.31 5.44 -18.72
C LEU A 562 -32.82 5.81 -18.82
N THR A 563 -32.50 7.10 -18.82
CA THR A 563 -31.11 7.60 -18.83
C THR A 563 -30.35 7.14 -17.59
N ALA A 564 -30.98 7.20 -16.42
CA ALA A 564 -30.39 6.73 -15.17
C ALA A 564 -30.15 5.21 -15.20
N ALA A 565 -31.10 4.43 -15.71
CA ALA A 565 -30.96 2.98 -15.85
C ALA A 565 -29.87 2.59 -16.86
N LEU A 566 -29.80 3.27 -18.01
CA LEU A 566 -28.73 3.10 -18.99
C LEU A 566 -27.37 3.44 -18.40
N THR A 567 -27.26 4.57 -17.69
CA THR A 567 -26.02 5.01 -17.05
C THR A 567 -25.52 3.96 -16.07
N ARG A 568 -26.39 3.47 -15.18
CA ARG A 568 -26.03 2.40 -14.23
C ARG A 568 -25.57 1.13 -14.94
N ALA A 569 -26.30 0.67 -15.96
CA ALA A 569 -25.93 -0.52 -16.72
C ALA A 569 -24.59 -0.37 -17.45
N ILE A 570 -24.33 0.80 -18.05
CA ILE A 570 -23.04 1.13 -18.67
C ILE A 570 -21.93 1.12 -17.61
N GLU A 571 -22.15 1.71 -16.44
CA GLU A 571 -21.16 1.74 -15.36
C GLU A 571 -20.79 0.36 -14.81
N GLU A 572 -21.75 -0.57 -14.74
CA GLU A 572 -21.54 -1.97 -14.33
C GLU A 572 -20.74 -2.78 -15.35
N LEU A 573 -20.93 -2.49 -16.64
CA LEU A 573 -20.30 -3.21 -17.76
C LEU A 573 -18.97 -2.60 -18.21
N THR A 574 -18.74 -1.31 -17.97
CA THR A 574 -17.55 -0.62 -18.45
C THR A 574 -16.28 -1.20 -17.82
N ARG A 575 -15.26 -1.48 -18.65
CA ARG A 575 -13.93 -1.89 -18.20
C ARG A 575 -12.89 -0.92 -18.77
N PRO A 576 -12.46 0.09 -18.01
CA PRO A 576 -11.33 0.90 -18.43
C PRO A 576 -10.08 0.03 -18.36
N VAL A 577 -9.41 -0.21 -19.49
CA VAL A 577 -8.32 -1.17 -19.55
C VAL A 577 -7.02 -0.61 -18.96
N ASP A 578 -6.71 0.66 -19.24
CA ASP A 578 -5.47 1.31 -18.77
C ASP A 578 -5.60 1.90 -17.36
N ALA A 579 -6.84 2.04 -16.85
CA ALA A 579 -7.15 2.63 -15.55
C ALA A 579 -7.98 1.68 -14.68
N ILE A 580 -8.06 1.93 -13.38
CA ILE A 580 -8.88 1.11 -12.47
C ILE A 580 -9.86 2.02 -11.72
N LYS A 581 -11.17 1.76 -11.88
CA LYS A 581 -12.29 2.60 -11.40
C LYS A 581 -12.19 3.00 -9.92
N HIS A 582 -11.58 2.16 -9.07
CA HIS A 582 -11.49 2.36 -7.62
C HIS A 582 -10.16 1.91 -6.99
N GLN A 583 -9.00 2.21 -7.61
CA GLN A 583 -7.72 1.82 -7.00
C GLN A 583 -7.18 2.88 -6.03
N ALA A 584 -6.98 2.47 -4.78
CA ALA A 584 -6.42 3.28 -3.70
C ALA A 584 -4.88 3.20 -3.62
N LYS A 585 -4.16 2.98 -4.73
CA LYS A 585 -2.67 2.88 -4.73
C LYS A 585 -1.99 4.13 -4.16
N THR A 586 -2.65 5.28 -4.26
CA THR A 586 -2.19 6.59 -3.79
C THR A 586 -2.94 7.11 -2.55
N VAL A 587 -3.94 6.38 -2.04
CA VAL A 587 -4.60 6.72 -0.77
C VAL A 587 -3.76 6.10 0.35
N THR A 588 -2.57 6.63 0.54
CA THR A 588 -1.76 6.38 1.73
C THR A 588 -2.40 7.12 2.90
N VAL A 589 -3.47 6.55 3.47
CA VAL A 589 -3.64 6.69 4.92
C VAL A 589 -2.53 5.81 5.47
N GLY A 590 -1.31 6.38 5.54
CA GLY A 590 -0.18 5.66 6.11
C GLY A 590 -0.69 5.06 7.40
N ILE A 591 -0.49 3.76 7.58
CA ILE A 591 -0.74 3.11 8.86
C ILE A 591 0.38 3.63 9.78
N SER A 592 0.43 4.93 10.04
CA SER A 592 1.32 5.55 10.99
C SER A 592 0.94 4.89 12.30
N ARG A 593 1.69 3.85 12.67
CA ARG A 593 1.66 3.31 14.01
C ARG A 593 2.23 4.45 14.84
N SER A 594 1.34 5.35 15.25
CA SER A 594 1.60 6.50 16.13
C SER A 594 2.34 6.08 17.40
N ASP A 595 2.30 4.79 17.69
CA ASP A 595 2.88 4.13 18.84
C ASP A 595 4.42 4.20 18.86
N GLU A 596 5.10 4.23 17.71
CA GLU A 596 6.58 4.31 17.68
C GLU A 596 7.08 5.72 18.03
N ALA A 597 6.41 6.77 17.56
CA ALA A 597 6.78 8.16 17.86
C ALA A 597 6.60 8.52 19.35
N VAL A 598 5.72 7.84 20.08
CA VAL A 598 5.54 8.02 21.54
C VAL A 598 6.65 7.31 22.32
N LEU A 599 7.12 6.15 21.84
CA LEU A 599 8.21 5.41 22.50
C LEU A 599 9.56 6.10 22.35
N ASP A 600 9.74 6.90 21.30
CA ASP A 600 10.97 7.68 21.08
C ASP A 600 11.06 8.93 21.98
N ARG A 601 10.05 9.27 22.79
CA ARG A 601 10.10 10.44 23.71
C ARG A 601 11.08 10.21 24.86
N SER A 602 11.84 11.24 25.25
CA SER A 602 12.95 11.11 26.21
C SER A 602 12.46 10.58 27.56
N LEU A 603 11.38 11.15 28.10
CA LEU A 603 10.80 10.77 29.38
C LEU A 603 10.22 9.35 29.36
N VAL A 604 9.69 8.90 28.21
CA VAL A 604 9.21 7.52 28.05
C VAL A 604 10.38 6.54 28.09
N ARG A 605 11.48 6.85 27.40
CA ARG A 605 12.70 6.03 27.45
C ARG A 605 13.27 5.98 28.87
N GLU A 606 13.29 7.09 29.60
CA GLU A 606 13.73 7.14 30.99
C GLU A 606 12.89 6.23 31.90
N VAL A 607 11.56 6.23 31.76
CA VAL A 607 10.69 5.30 32.49
C VAL A 607 11.02 3.84 32.15
N LEU A 608 11.16 3.50 30.87
CA LEU A 608 11.51 2.13 30.46
C LEU A 608 12.90 1.71 30.93
N ALA A 609 13.87 2.63 30.95
CA ALA A 609 15.24 2.39 31.43
C ALA A 609 15.30 2.05 32.93
N THR A 610 14.30 2.46 33.72
CA THR A 610 14.17 2.00 35.12
C THR A 610 13.82 0.50 35.23
N GLY A 611 13.51 -0.16 34.12
CA GLY A 611 13.08 -1.56 34.04
C GLY A 611 11.57 -1.77 34.06
N ALA A 612 10.78 -0.70 33.94
CA ALA A 612 9.32 -0.78 33.76
C ALA A 612 9.01 -1.56 32.46
N GLY A 613 8.23 -2.63 32.56
CA GLY A 613 7.87 -3.44 31.39
C GLY A 613 6.98 -2.64 30.44
N ARG A 614 7.29 -2.62 29.14
CA ARG A 614 6.46 -1.94 28.13
C ARG A 614 5.01 -2.44 28.15
N ASP A 615 4.82 -3.74 28.35
CA ASP A 615 3.52 -4.41 28.47
C ASP A 615 2.74 -4.00 29.73
N ARG A 616 3.38 -3.28 30.66
CA ARG A 616 2.79 -2.79 31.91
C ARG A 616 2.47 -1.30 31.89
N LEU A 617 2.73 -0.60 30.79
CA LEU A 617 2.39 0.82 30.65
C LEU A 617 1.21 0.94 29.69
N ALA A 618 0.08 1.44 30.20
CA ALA A 618 -1.08 1.70 29.35
C ALA A 618 -0.76 2.78 28.32
N TYR A 619 -1.39 2.74 27.13
CA TYR A 619 -1.18 3.74 26.09
C TYR A 619 -1.42 5.17 26.58
N ARG A 620 -2.46 5.37 27.40
CA ARG A 620 -2.76 6.68 28.02
C ARG A 620 -1.60 7.18 28.88
N THR A 621 -0.95 6.29 29.63
CA THR A 621 0.24 6.60 30.43
C THR A 621 1.40 7.05 29.54
N LEU A 622 1.67 6.33 28.45
CA LEU A 622 2.73 6.67 27.50
C LEU A 622 2.48 8.02 26.82
N LYS A 623 1.23 8.30 26.42
CA LYS A 623 0.83 9.58 25.83
C LYS A 623 1.06 10.73 26.79
N VAL A 624 0.59 10.61 28.05
CA VAL A 624 0.77 11.65 29.07
C VAL A 624 2.26 11.88 29.36
N LEU A 625 3.09 10.84 29.39
CA LEU A 625 4.54 10.99 29.52
C LEU A 625 5.15 11.70 28.30
N GLY A 626 4.70 11.39 27.09
CA GLY A 626 5.12 12.09 25.88
C GLY A 626 4.72 13.57 25.87
N ASP A 627 3.55 13.91 26.40
CA ASP A 627 3.09 15.29 26.53
C ASP A 627 3.83 16.05 27.64
N LEU A 628 4.23 15.38 28.72
CA LEU A 628 5.05 15.93 29.81
C LEU A 628 6.53 16.11 29.46
N ASP A 629 7.01 15.45 28.40
CA ASP A 629 8.43 15.40 28.00
C ASP A 629 9.05 16.79 27.89
N GLY A 630 8.35 17.73 27.22
CA GLY A 630 8.82 19.11 27.03
C GLY A 630 8.93 19.93 28.32
N ALA A 631 8.30 19.49 29.42
CA ALA A 631 8.42 20.15 30.73
C ALA A 631 9.65 19.70 31.53
N VAL A 632 10.13 18.48 31.29
CA VAL A 632 11.19 17.87 32.09
C VAL A 632 12.56 18.26 31.58
N ALA A 633 13.30 19.05 32.35
CA ALA A 633 14.67 19.43 32.04
C ALA A 633 15.69 18.31 32.34
N ALA A 634 15.42 17.46 33.34
CA ALA A 634 16.25 16.29 33.65
C ALA A 634 15.52 15.27 34.54
N VAL A 635 15.80 13.97 34.35
CA VAL A 635 15.49 12.91 35.32
C VAL A 635 16.75 12.67 36.17
N THR A 636 16.62 12.78 37.49
CA THR A 636 17.74 12.79 38.45
C THR A 636 17.84 11.50 39.29
N GLY A 637 16.81 10.66 39.22
CA GLY A 637 16.77 9.36 39.89
C GLY A 637 15.39 8.74 39.83
N PHE A 638 15.25 7.51 40.32
CA PHE A 638 13.98 6.81 40.33
C PHE A 638 13.84 5.87 41.52
N THR A 639 12.60 5.49 41.84
CA THR A 639 12.27 4.37 42.72
C THR A 639 11.16 3.57 42.08
N ARG A 640 11.38 2.27 41.91
CA ARG A 640 10.33 1.35 41.47
C ARG A 640 9.72 0.63 42.65
N TYR A 641 8.41 0.53 42.61
CA TYR A 641 7.62 -0.13 43.61
C TYR A 641 6.79 -1.25 43.00
N GLN A 642 6.66 -2.35 43.74
CA GLN A 642 5.67 -3.40 43.47
C GLN A 642 4.47 -3.16 44.35
N VAL A 643 3.28 -3.35 43.78
CA VAL A 643 2.00 -3.19 44.48
C VAL A 643 1.26 -4.53 44.44
N GLU A 644 0.81 -4.99 45.59
CA GLU A 644 0.07 -6.25 45.75
C GLU A 644 -1.22 -6.03 46.53
N GLY A 645 -2.32 -6.64 46.10
CA GLY A 645 -3.67 -6.43 46.67
C GLY A 645 -4.46 -5.34 45.93
N ASP A 646 -5.65 -4.98 46.45
CA ASP A 646 -6.49 -3.95 45.84
C ASP A 646 -6.09 -2.54 46.33
N PRO A 647 -5.62 -1.64 45.45
CA PRO A 647 -5.28 -0.26 45.83
C PRO A 647 -6.42 0.53 46.49
N SER A 648 -7.66 0.11 46.27
CA SER A 648 -8.86 0.74 46.83
C SER A 648 -9.17 0.25 48.26
N ALA A 649 -8.66 -0.92 48.66
CA ALA A 649 -8.95 -1.55 49.95
C ALA A 649 -7.69 -1.76 50.81
N ASP A 650 -6.92 -2.83 50.54
CA ASP A 650 -5.91 -3.38 51.44
C ASP A 650 -4.52 -3.59 50.82
N ALA A 651 -4.21 -2.90 49.71
CA ALA A 651 -2.92 -3.06 49.03
C ALA A 651 -1.68 -2.76 49.90
N THR A 652 -0.64 -3.53 49.62
CA THR A 652 0.73 -3.33 50.11
C THR A 652 1.64 -2.85 49.00
N ILE A 653 2.74 -2.21 49.38
CA ILE A 653 3.74 -1.67 48.48
C ILE A 653 5.14 -2.03 48.99
N THR A 654 6.02 -2.43 48.08
CA THR A 654 7.42 -2.77 48.37
C THR A 654 8.34 -2.10 47.35
N VAL A 655 9.59 -1.86 47.72
CA VAL A 655 10.59 -1.26 46.81
C VAL A 655 11.26 -2.38 46.04
N VAL A 656 11.27 -2.27 44.71
CA VAL A 656 11.88 -3.25 43.79
C VAL A 656 13.28 -2.79 43.39
N ASP A 657 13.42 -1.51 43.05
CA ASP A 657 14.68 -0.97 42.54
C ASP A 657 14.79 0.55 42.80
N ARG A 658 16.01 1.08 42.79
CA ARG A 658 16.32 2.51 42.94
C ARG A 658 17.52 2.91 42.09
N GLY A 659 17.48 4.14 41.57
CA GLY A 659 18.60 4.75 40.86
C GLY A 659 18.75 6.24 41.13
N GLY A 660 19.94 6.78 40.84
CA GLY A 660 20.27 8.19 41.00
C GLY A 660 20.12 8.69 42.44
N VAL A 661 19.51 9.87 42.61
CA VAL A 661 19.34 10.50 43.94
C VAL A 661 18.55 9.67 44.94
N SER A 662 17.81 8.64 44.50
CA SER A 662 17.01 7.78 45.39
C SER A 662 17.84 6.79 46.20
N LEU A 663 19.06 6.44 45.76
CA LEU A 663 19.92 5.45 46.44
C LEU A 663 20.26 5.85 47.88
N SER A 664 20.42 7.15 48.14
CA SER A 664 20.75 7.68 49.47
C SER A 664 19.52 8.15 50.25
N MET A 665 18.30 7.84 49.80
CA MET A 665 17.06 8.33 50.42
C MET A 665 16.36 7.23 51.23
N PRO A 666 15.97 7.49 52.48
CA PRO A 666 15.15 6.55 53.24
C PRO A 666 13.73 6.51 52.68
N SER A 667 13.18 5.31 52.46
CA SER A 667 11.81 5.16 51.97
C SER A 667 10.88 4.77 53.12
N ARG A 668 9.80 5.52 53.30
CA ARG A 668 8.78 5.19 54.31
C ARG A 668 8.21 3.77 54.14
N VAL A 669 8.20 3.27 52.91
CA VAL A 669 7.74 1.92 52.56
C VAL A 669 8.58 0.83 53.25
N GLU A 670 9.84 1.10 53.56
CA GLU A 670 10.72 0.15 54.28
C GLU A 670 10.30 -0.05 55.74
N ARG A 671 9.58 0.92 56.34
CA ARG A 671 9.08 0.83 57.72
C ARG A 671 7.60 0.47 57.79
N ASN A 672 6.84 0.75 56.74
CA ASN A 672 5.40 0.48 56.67
C ASN A 672 5.01 0.19 55.22
N SER A 673 4.67 -1.07 54.94
CA SER A 673 4.31 -1.57 53.62
C SER A 673 2.87 -1.24 53.19
N SER A 674 2.05 -0.58 54.02
CA SER A 674 0.68 -0.22 53.62
C SER A 674 0.67 0.88 52.56
N LEU A 675 -0.02 0.64 51.44
CA LEU A 675 -0.16 1.60 50.35
C LEU A 675 -1.07 2.77 50.77
N ARG A 676 -0.49 3.96 50.97
CA ARG A 676 -1.23 5.15 51.46
C ARG A 676 -0.81 6.43 50.74
N GLY A 677 -1.67 7.45 50.82
CA GLY A 677 -1.40 8.80 50.29
C GLY A 677 -1.33 8.85 48.77
N THR A 678 -0.42 9.66 48.25
CA THR A 678 -0.25 9.92 46.81
C THR A 678 -0.01 8.65 45.98
N LYS A 679 0.74 7.68 46.53
CA LYS A 679 0.99 6.40 45.85
C LYS A 679 -0.27 5.53 45.75
N ARG A 680 -1.14 5.53 46.79
CA ARG A 680 -2.44 4.86 46.75
C ARG A 680 -3.33 5.46 45.68
N ARG A 681 -3.37 6.79 45.60
CA ARG A 681 -4.16 7.52 44.58
C ARG A 681 -3.75 7.10 43.17
N VAL A 682 -2.46 7.19 42.85
CA VAL A 682 -1.91 6.80 41.55
C VAL A 682 -2.23 5.35 41.20
N ALA A 683 -2.13 4.44 42.17
CA ALA A 683 -2.44 3.03 41.95
C ALA A 683 -3.95 2.75 41.76
N ALA A 684 -4.82 3.46 42.46
CA ALA A 684 -6.27 3.29 42.38
C ALA A 684 -6.85 3.93 41.11
N GLU A 685 -6.45 5.17 40.83
CA GLU A 685 -6.91 5.95 39.66
C GLU A 685 -6.22 5.51 38.36
N ARG A 686 -5.03 4.91 38.46
CA ARG A 686 -4.21 4.45 37.32
C ARG A 686 -3.82 5.59 36.39
N GLU A 687 -3.65 6.78 36.95
CA GLU A 687 -3.24 7.98 36.24
C GLU A 687 -1.84 8.43 36.67
N VAL A 688 -1.10 9.00 35.71
CA VAL A 688 0.20 9.64 35.97
C VAL A 688 -0.03 10.87 36.84
N LEU A 689 0.82 11.04 37.84
CA LEU A 689 0.74 12.18 38.74
C LEU A 689 2.07 12.91 38.86
N VAL A 690 2.08 14.19 38.56
CA VAL A 690 3.15 15.13 38.89
C VAL A 690 2.88 15.68 40.29
N ALA A 691 3.88 15.61 41.18
CA ALA A 691 3.72 16.06 42.55
C ALA A 691 4.98 16.72 43.10
N ARG A 692 4.78 17.58 44.10
CA ARG A 692 5.84 18.15 44.94
C ARG A 692 5.85 17.44 46.29
N GLY A 693 7.00 16.93 46.70
CA GLY A 693 7.20 16.22 47.96
C GLY A 693 6.91 17.12 49.15
N ARG A 694 6.02 16.68 50.07
CA ARG A 694 5.58 17.49 51.22
C ARG A 694 6.67 17.73 52.27
N SER A 695 7.63 16.82 52.38
CA SER A 695 8.68 16.85 53.41
C SER A 695 10.01 17.39 52.90
N ASP A 696 10.27 17.33 51.59
CA ASP A 696 11.57 17.62 50.98
C ASP A 696 11.48 18.58 49.78
N GLY A 697 10.28 19.01 49.39
CA GLY A 697 10.04 19.96 48.31
C GLY A 697 10.40 19.46 46.90
N ARG A 698 10.82 18.19 46.75
CA ARG A 698 11.33 17.64 45.48
C ARG A 698 10.21 17.35 44.49
N HIS A 699 10.49 17.50 43.22
CA HIS A 699 9.52 17.23 42.16
C HIS A 699 9.60 15.78 41.72
N VAL A 700 8.44 15.15 41.60
CA VAL A 700 8.34 13.73 41.23
C VAL A 700 7.23 13.51 40.21
N ILE A 701 7.44 12.52 39.35
CA ILE A 701 6.41 11.97 38.46
C ILE A 701 6.16 10.53 38.88
N LEU A 702 4.93 10.20 39.26
CA LEU A 702 4.50 8.85 39.61
C LEU A 702 3.78 8.22 38.43
N VAL A 703 4.30 7.11 37.95
CA VAL A 703 3.84 6.38 36.77
C VAL A 703 3.28 5.02 37.21
N PRO A 704 1.97 4.74 37.03
CA PRO A 704 1.40 3.45 37.38
C PRO A 704 1.81 2.36 36.37
N GLU A 705 2.22 1.20 36.87
CA GLU A 705 2.48 -0.02 36.09
C GLU A 705 1.28 -0.97 36.24
N VAL A 706 0.52 -1.19 35.17
CA VAL A 706 -0.77 -1.89 35.15
C VAL A 706 -0.69 -3.13 34.28
N LYS A 707 -1.18 -4.27 34.77
CA LYS A 707 -1.36 -5.50 34.00
C LYS A 707 -2.84 -5.87 33.99
N GLY A 708 -3.46 -5.87 32.81
CA GLY A 708 -4.91 -6.02 32.68
C GLY A 708 -5.64 -4.85 33.36
N SER A 709 -6.46 -5.15 34.37
CA SER A 709 -7.17 -4.13 35.17
C SER A 709 -6.57 -3.93 36.57
N GLN A 710 -5.35 -4.42 36.85
CA GLN A 710 -4.73 -4.31 38.17
C GLN A 710 -3.41 -3.55 38.11
N THR A 711 -3.21 -2.63 39.06
CA THR A 711 -1.92 -1.95 39.24
C THR A 711 -0.95 -2.89 39.95
N THR A 712 0.10 -3.28 39.24
CA THR A 712 1.15 -4.20 39.72
C THR A 712 2.38 -3.48 40.25
N GLY A 713 2.52 -2.18 39.95
CA GLY A 713 3.65 -1.39 40.41
C GLY A 713 3.47 0.10 40.19
N ILE A 714 4.46 0.86 40.68
CA ILE A 714 4.58 2.30 40.44
C ILE A 714 6.06 2.61 40.18
N THR A 715 6.35 3.27 39.06
CA THR A 715 7.64 3.89 38.82
C THR A 715 7.58 5.35 39.24
N LEU A 716 8.36 5.74 40.26
CA LEU A 716 8.51 7.13 40.68
C LEU A 716 9.80 7.69 40.12
N LEU A 717 9.72 8.77 39.35
CA LEU A 717 10.88 9.53 38.87
C LEU A 717 11.09 10.78 39.71
N HIS A 718 12.34 11.08 40.05
CA HIS A 718 12.77 12.37 40.58
C HIS A 718 13.18 13.27 39.41
N VAL A 719 12.49 14.38 39.21
CA VAL A 719 12.68 15.22 38.02
C VAL A 719 13.01 16.66 38.38
N ARG A 720 13.66 17.36 37.46
CA ARG A 720 13.78 18.81 37.44
C ARG A 720 12.99 19.33 36.25
N PHE A 721 12.07 20.24 36.48
CA PHE A 721 11.32 20.91 35.42
C PHE A 721 12.10 22.13 34.91
N HIS A 722 11.84 22.54 33.67
CA HIS A 722 12.20 23.88 33.22
C HIS A 722 11.53 24.93 34.11
N GLU A 723 12.18 26.07 34.31
CA GLU A 723 11.61 27.15 35.12
C GLU A 723 10.43 27.80 34.41
N HIS A 724 10.64 28.17 33.13
CA HIS A 724 9.64 28.74 32.23
C HIS A 724 9.75 28.06 30.84
N LEU A 725 8.67 28.11 30.06
CA LEU A 725 8.60 27.51 28.72
C LEU A 725 7.87 28.45 27.74
N PRO A 726 8.17 28.37 26.42
CA PRO A 726 7.40 29.07 25.41
C PRO A 726 5.92 28.70 25.48
N VAL A 727 5.03 29.68 25.24
CA VAL A 727 3.56 29.55 25.36
C VAL A 727 3.02 28.34 24.59
N ALA A 728 3.51 28.12 23.36
CA ALA A 728 3.08 26.98 22.54
C ALA A 728 3.41 25.63 23.20
N THR A 729 4.61 25.50 23.77
CA THR A 729 5.08 24.27 24.41
C THR A 729 4.34 24.00 25.72
N ILE A 730 4.22 25.01 26.60
CA ILE A 730 3.53 24.83 27.89
C ILE A 730 2.03 24.58 27.71
N ARG A 731 1.40 25.16 26.68
CA ARG A 731 0.01 24.85 26.31
C ARG A 731 -0.14 23.36 25.98
N THR A 732 0.71 22.82 25.11
CA THR A 732 0.67 21.39 24.75
C THR A 732 0.85 20.50 25.98
N VAL A 733 1.81 20.82 26.85
CA VAL A 733 2.04 20.09 28.12
C VAL A 733 0.78 20.09 28.98
N LEU A 734 0.16 21.26 29.20
CA LEU A 734 -1.02 21.40 30.08
C LEU A 734 -2.30 20.82 29.48
N GLN A 735 -2.42 20.77 28.16
CA GLN A 735 -3.53 20.07 27.48
C GLN A 735 -3.40 18.55 27.60
N GLY A 736 -2.18 18.04 27.44
CA GLY A 736 -1.88 16.61 27.53
C GLY A 736 -1.90 16.06 28.97
N TYR A 737 -1.55 16.89 29.96
CA TYR A 737 -1.55 16.52 31.37
C TYR A 737 -2.80 17.03 32.12
N ASP A 738 -3.68 16.11 32.51
CA ASP A 738 -4.86 16.35 33.37
C ASP A 738 -5.78 17.49 32.83
N ARG A 739 -5.75 17.78 31.52
CA ARG A 739 -6.50 18.89 30.88
C ARG A 739 -6.41 20.20 31.68
N ARG A 740 -5.23 20.48 32.23
CA ARG A 740 -5.01 21.62 33.12
C ARG A 740 -5.18 22.95 32.41
N TYR A 741 -4.84 23.01 31.12
CA TYR A 741 -5.06 24.20 30.30
C TYR A 741 -6.56 24.54 30.22
N ASP A 742 -7.39 23.59 29.81
CA ASP A 742 -8.84 23.79 29.67
C ASP A 742 -9.47 24.25 31.00
N ARG A 743 -9.13 23.58 32.10
CA ARG A 743 -9.65 23.95 33.44
C ARG A 743 -9.19 25.32 33.91
N LEU A 744 -7.97 25.73 33.55
CA LEU A 744 -7.47 27.07 33.85
C LEU A 744 -8.20 28.13 33.00
N VAL A 745 -8.41 27.87 31.72
CA VAL A 745 -9.20 28.73 30.83
C VAL A 745 -10.62 28.89 31.36
N ASP A 746 -11.30 27.79 31.69
CA ASP A 746 -12.66 27.81 32.22
C ASP A 746 -12.75 28.65 33.51
N TRP A 747 -11.83 28.43 34.45
CA TRP A 747 -11.80 29.16 35.73
C TRP A 747 -11.54 30.67 35.56
N VAL A 748 -10.58 31.03 34.70
CA VAL A 748 -10.24 32.43 34.46
C VAL A 748 -11.34 33.14 33.68
N THR A 749 -11.90 32.50 32.64
CA THR A 749 -12.98 33.11 31.84
C THR A 749 -14.26 33.30 32.64
N GLU A 750 -14.51 32.46 33.65
CA GLU A 750 -15.63 32.63 34.60
C GLU A 750 -15.50 33.91 35.45
N THR A 751 -14.29 34.44 35.65
CA THR A 751 -14.03 35.60 36.52
C THR A 751 -13.56 36.86 35.77
N GLU A 752 -12.73 36.73 34.74
CA GLU A 752 -12.07 37.82 34.00
C GLU A 752 -12.58 38.00 32.56
N GLY A 753 -13.50 37.15 32.08
CA GLY A 753 -14.15 37.25 30.77
C GLY A 753 -13.31 36.87 29.55
N SER A 754 -11.97 36.79 29.67
CA SER A 754 -11.08 36.30 28.61
C SER A 754 -9.80 35.68 29.20
N PHE A 755 -9.22 34.69 28.52
CA PHE A 755 -7.98 34.05 28.93
C PHE A 755 -6.79 34.61 28.14
N ARG A 756 -5.77 35.11 28.86
CA ARG A 756 -4.53 35.61 28.29
C ARG A 756 -3.44 34.53 28.32
N ASP A 757 -3.20 33.91 27.17
CA ASP A 757 -2.21 32.84 27.02
C ASP A 757 -0.76 33.28 27.26
N ASP A 758 -0.46 34.55 26.98
CA ASP A 758 0.87 35.11 27.13
C ASP A 758 1.36 35.08 28.58
N LEU A 759 0.45 35.17 29.55
CA LEU A 759 0.77 35.13 30.99
C LEU A 759 1.28 33.75 31.47
N LEU A 760 1.09 32.69 30.68
CA LEU A 760 1.64 31.36 31.01
C LEU A 760 3.17 31.36 31.08
N ILE A 761 3.83 32.28 30.38
CA ILE A 761 5.30 32.38 30.37
C ILE A 761 5.86 32.86 31.73
N ASP A 762 5.06 33.59 32.52
CA ASP A 762 5.47 34.22 33.78
C ASP A 762 5.16 33.34 35.01
N VAL A 763 4.58 32.15 34.79
CA VAL A 763 4.26 31.19 35.85
C VAL A 763 5.26 30.03 35.80
N PRO A 764 5.91 29.69 36.94
CA PRO A 764 6.80 28.55 36.98
C PRO A 764 6.10 27.25 36.53
N VAL A 765 6.74 26.47 35.66
CA VAL A 765 6.14 25.25 35.07
C VAL A 765 5.63 24.28 36.15
N VAL A 766 6.35 24.16 37.27
CA VAL A 766 5.93 23.28 38.37
C VAL A 766 4.64 23.74 39.04
N ASP A 767 4.42 25.05 39.16
CA ASP A 767 3.20 25.60 39.74
C ASP A 767 2.03 25.36 38.79
N LEU A 768 2.24 25.55 37.48
CA LEU A 768 1.26 25.22 36.45
C LEU A 768 0.84 23.74 36.48
N LEU A 769 1.76 22.83 36.79
CA LEU A 769 1.50 21.38 36.83
C LEU A 769 0.90 20.89 38.15
N VAL A 770 1.23 21.49 39.30
CA VAL A 770 0.95 20.92 40.64
C VAL A 770 -0.01 21.76 41.48
N ALA A 771 0.01 23.09 41.36
CA ALA A 771 -0.81 23.96 42.21
C ALA A 771 -2.32 23.78 41.94
N PRO A 772 -3.22 24.06 42.88
CA PRO A 772 -4.65 24.13 42.61
C PRO A 772 -4.95 25.11 41.47
N ILE A 773 -5.88 24.75 40.57
CA ILE A 773 -6.25 25.59 39.42
C ILE A 773 -6.65 27.00 39.87
N SER A 774 -7.38 27.10 41.00
CA SER A 774 -7.78 28.37 41.59
C SER A 774 -6.59 29.28 41.97
N GLU A 775 -5.50 28.72 42.49
CA GLU A 775 -4.31 29.47 42.91
C GLU A 775 -3.50 29.95 41.71
N VAL A 776 -3.43 29.14 40.64
CA VAL A 776 -2.80 29.53 39.38
C VAL A 776 -3.64 30.62 38.70
N ALA A 777 -4.97 30.47 38.68
CA ALA A 777 -5.89 31.42 38.08
C ALA A 777 -5.88 32.79 38.78
N ASP A 778 -5.56 32.87 40.07
CA ASP A 778 -5.39 34.15 40.77
C ASP A 778 -4.30 35.03 40.12
N ARG A 779 -3.36 34.46 39.35
CA ARG A 779 -2.36 35.23 38.59
C ARG A 779 -2.92 35.91 37.33
N TRP A 780 -4.13 35.52 36.90
CA TRP A 780 -4.88 36.20 35.84
C TRP A 780 -5.78 37.31 36.37
N ARG A 781 -5.98 37.39 37.69
CA ARG A 781 -6.57 38.58 38.32
C ARG A 781 -5.58 39.71 38.13
N SER A 782 -5.94 40.66 37.28
CA SER A 782 -5.19 41.90 37.10
C SER A 782 -4.73 42.43 38.46
N GLN A 783 -3.44 42.74 38.61
CA GLN A 783 -3.02 43.65 39.68
C GLN A 783 -3.86 44.91 39.48
N ALA A 784 -4.83 45.11 40.37
CA ALA A 784 -5.82 46.18 40.31
C ALA A 784 -5.17 47.57 40.19
#